data_AF-A0A0D8J9U4-F1
#
_entry.id   AF-A0A0D8J9U4-F1
#
_cell.length_a   1.000
_cell.length_b   1.000
_cell.length_c   1.000
_cell.angle_alpha   90.00
_cell.angle_beta   90.00
_cell.angle_gamma   90.00
#
_symmetry.space_group_name_H-M   'P 1'
#
loop_
_entity.id
_entity.type
_entity.pdbx_description
1 polymer ?
#
loop_
_entity_poly.entity_id
_entity_poly.type
_entity_poly.pdbx_seq_one_letter_code
_entity_poly.pdbx_strand_id
1 'polypeptide(L)'
;MNFINLKLFYRNLKRDKLISIINVIGLVTGILSSLFILEYVYYERSYDSHHENENEIYRVAYNRYRGDELLWETANCFFPTGKWMKDNYNEVENHARITPKYHITVSHTDEVGNKVFYKEVKTYYGTSSMFEVFTIPLVQGTKTCLQQPFTVAISKSAAKRYFGESDPIGKILRVNGNEDYTVSGVYENIPKNSILQTDFLFSMETLYQQNPWYRSNWGYDYGTTYLQLKPGTDYLAFNNKAFPAMIAANYKDRLDAQNKRDVFYLQPLRDIHLTSNIEYETEPPGNGKIITILWGFSIFLLIVAWINYVNLMTARSIERAREIGIRKINGASKIKLVLQFLSEAFLFNLFCLVITLILFFILNPLFKTVTQIGDFSLFHHSTFLTTGLIVFGVGIFASCVYPALILQSYQPVTVLKGKFKNTGEAIFFRKGLVTLQFIISVVLLCGTMVATRQANYLMEKEMGVDYRQSLVISAPRTGEAQENLHRKLLLLKDKLIQLPEVENFTFSSDVPGQEIENWFGCKRKGYDNSDNNGYFQIAVDEQFVEFYNVELLAGRTFYEGEKNEQGNILMNVQAIERLGYSEPEEAVDKIVVSRGKELRIIGVVDDFHYKSIKNEAVPTVITLDDSKKKFLTLKFVAGSQGNIALLLPKLEAMYRESFPDQPFDYFLLDEKMRIDLKPDKTFSFVFGLFSILAILIAVIGIVGLILITISQRMKEIGIRKALGSEMVDVSKLLVKEVSMQVILAVLIAIPMAWYGYQYWFLESYIYRINLNFWMFALPVILLFALIFLVIHLIAANAFRMNLSEVLQNE
;
A
#
# COMPACT_ATOMS: atom_id res chain seq x y z
N MET A 1 35.93 -31.75 -0.20
CA MET A 1 34.62 -32.01 -0.81
C MET A 1 34.87 -32.55 -2.21
N ASN A 2 34.85 -33.87 -2.39
CA ASN A 2 35.49 -34.58 -3.50
C ASN A 2 34.76 -34.40 -4.85
N PHE A 3 35.50 -34.27 -5.94
CA PHE A 3 35.04 -34.30 -7.34
C PHE A 3 34.08 -35.48 -7.66
N ILE A 4 34.19 -36.56 -6.88
CA ILE A 4 33.31 -37.73 -6.90
C ILE A 4 31.84 -37.35 -6.64
N ASN A 5 31.57 -36.42 -5.69
CA ASN A 5 30.21 -36.00 -5.35
C ASN A 5 29.58 -35.16 -6.46
N LEU A 6 30.35 -34.29 -7.14
CA LEU A 6 29.84 -33.45 -8.23
C LEU A 6 29.51 -34.29 -9.49
N LYS A 7 30.39 -35.24 -9.84
CA LYS A 7 30.19 -36.15 -10.97
C LYS A 7 28.99 -37.08 -10.74
N LEU A 8 28.82 -37.57 -9.51
CA LEU A 8 27.65 -38.36 -9.10
C LEU A 8 26.36 -37.54 -9.13
N PHE A 9 26.38 -36.31 -8.62
CA PHE A 9 25.25 -35.38 -8.67
C PHE A 9 24.77 -35.13 -10.12
N TYR A 10 25.69 -34.79 -11.02
CA TYR A 10 25.36 -34.57 -12.44
C TYR A 10 24.79 -35.82 -13.12
N ARG A 11 25.37 -37.00 -12.85
CA ARG A 11 24.88 -38.28 -13.37
C ARG A 11 23.47 -38.60 -12.86
N ASN A 12 23.19 -38.28 -11.60
CA ASN A 12 21.89 -38.50 -10.97
C ASN A 12 20.80 -37.56 -11.50
N LEU A 13 21.15 -36.32 -11.87
CA LEU A 13 20.24 -35.39 -12.56
C LEU A 13 19.89 -35.89 -13.97
N LYS A 14 20.87 -36.44 -14.71
CA LYS A 14 20.66 -36.96 -16.06
C LYS A 14 19.85 -38.24 -16.12
N ARG A 15 19.92 -39.09 -15.10
CA ARG A 15 19.20 -40.37 -15.05
C ARG A 15 17.69 -40.17 -14.96
N ASP A 16 17.24 -39.26 -14.07
CA ASP A 16 15.82 -39.05 -13.78
C ASP A 16 15.42 -37.59 -14.09
N LYS A 17 15.54 -37.21 -15.37
CA LYS A 17 15.42 -35.81 -15.84
C LYS A 17 14.08 -35.18 -15.46
N LEU A 18 12.98 -35.90 -15.64
CA LEU A 18 11.62 -35.36 -15.48
C LEU A 18 11.34 -35.01 -14.00
N ILE A 19 11.62 -35.92 -13.07
CA ILE A 19 11.47 -35.67 -11.62
C ILE A 19 12.43 -34.58 -11.15
N SER A 20 13.65 -34.55 -11.69
CA SER A 20 14.64 -33.52 -11.35
C SER A 20 14.18 -32.13 -11.81
N ILE A 21 13.61 -32.02 -13.02
CA ILE A 21 13.03 -30.76 -13.55
C ILE A 21 11.86 -30.30 -12.69
N ILE A 22 10.93 -31.20 -12.35
CA ILE A 22 9.78 -30.90 -11.47
C ILE A 22 10.25 -30.34 -10.13
N ASN A 23 11.25 -30.99 -9.51
CA ASN A 23 11.83 -30.52 -8.25
C ASN A 23 12.53 -29.15 -8.39
N VAL A 24 13.28 -28.94 -9.47
CA VAL A 24 13.94 -27.64 -9.72
C VAL A 24 12.88 -26.56 -9.88
N ILE A 25 11.86 -26.75 -10.73
CA ILE A 25 10.81 -25.75 -10.95
C ILE A 25 10.06 -25.48 -9.64
N GLY A 26 9.61 -26.51 -8.92
CA GLY A 26 8.86 -26.32 -7.67
C GLY A 26 9.67 -25.57 -6.60
N LEU A 27 10.94 -25.93 -6.41
CA LEU A 27 11.81 -25.28 -5.43
C LEU A 27 12.20 -23.86 -5.86
N VAL A 28 12.56 -23.66 -7.13
CA VAL A 28 12.91 -22.34 -7.68
C VAL A 28 11.72 -21.39 -7.59
N THR A 29 10.54 -21.82 -8.02
CA THR A 29 9.30 -21.02 -7.96
C THR A 29 8.94 -20.68 -6.52
N GLY A 30 9.01 -21.63 -5.58
CA GLY A 30 8.72 -21.37 -4.17
C GLY A 30 9.65 -20.36 -3.52
N ILE A 31 10.96 -20.53 -3.70
CA ILE A 31 11.97 -19.59 -3.16
C ILE A 31 11.80 -18.22 -3.84
N LEU A 32 11.66 -18.17 -5.17
CA LEU A 32 11.50 -16.92 -5.92
C LEU A 32 10.26 -16.14 -5.47
N SER A 33 9.12 -16.83 -5.32
CA SER A 33 7.88 -16.22 -4.82
C SER A 33 8.07 -15.64 -3.42
N SER A 34 8.70 -16.41 -2.52
CA SER A 34 8.95 -15.95 -1.16
C SER A 34 9.87 -14.73 -1.11
N LEU A 35 10.89 -14.66 -2.00
CA LEU A 35 11.80 -13.52 -2.07
C LEU A 35 11.09 -12.23 -2.53
N PHE A 36 10.22 -12.30 -3.55
CA PHE A 36 9.45 -11.14 -3.97
C PHE A 36 8.45 -10.66 -2.91
N ILE A 37 7.78 -11.60 -2.22
CA ILE A 37 6.92 -11.23 -1.09
C ILE A 37 7.73 -10.54 0.01
N LEU A 38 8.88 -11.11 0.36
CA LEU A 38 9.74 -10.55 1.40
C LEU A 38 10.32 -9.19 1.01
N GLU A 39 10.70 -8.97 -0.25
CA GLU A 39 11.17 -7.67 -0.74
C GLU A 39 10.09 -6.59 -0.55
N TYR A 40 8.85 -6.88 -0.92
CA TYR A 40 7.73 -5.97 -0.70
C TYR A 40 7.42 -5.75 0.79
N VAL A 41 7.37 -6.82 1.59
CA VAL A 41 7.11 -6.74 3.04
C VAL A 41 8.21 -5.96 3.77
N TYR A 42 9.48 -6.19 3.44
CA TYR A 42 10.60 -5.48 4.04
C TYR A 42 10.61 -4.01 3.62
N TYR A 43 10.27 -3.69 2.37
CA TYR A 43 10.09 -2.30 1.93
C TYR A 43 9.05 -1.58 2.79
N GLU A 44 7.84 -2.15 2.92
CA GLU A 44 6.75 -1.57 3.70
C GLU A 44 7.08 -1.45 5.21
N ARG A 45 7.87 -2.38 5.76
CA ARG A 45 8.34 -2.33 7.16
C ARG A 45 9.59 -1.47 7.39
N SER A 46 10.27 -1.05 6.33
CA SER A 46 11.48 -0.24 6.39
C SER A 46 11.19 1.27 6.36
N TYR A 47 9.92 1.66 6.41
CA TYR A 47 9.54 3.07 6.46
C TYR A 47 10.23 3.79 7.62
N ASP A 48 10.93 4.86 7.28
CA ASP A 48 11.70 5.72 8.19
C ASP A 48 12.80 5.00 9.00
N SER A 49 13.22 3.80 8.56
CA SER A 49 14.26 3.04 9.26
C SER A 49 15.69 3.48 8.94
N HIS A 50 15.86 4.57 8.19
CA HIS A 50 17.14 5.10 7.75
C HIS A 50 17.67 6.21 8.67
N HIS A 51 16.87 6.64 9.65
CA HIS A 51 17.25 7.66 10.63
C HIS A 51 18.08 7.04 11.77
N GLU A 52 19.13 7.71 12.23
CA GLU A 52 19.97 7.16 13.32
C GLU A 52 19.19 7.10 14.65
N ASN A 53 18.28 8.05 14.87
CA ASN A 53 17.47 8.18 16.08
C ASN A 53 16.05 7.61 15.91
N GLU A 54 15.83 6.64 15.01
CA GLU A 54 14.51 6.14 14.63
C GLU A 54 13.63 5.69 15.82
N ASN A 55 14.23 5.19 16.91
CA ASN A 55 13.52 4.64 18.06
C ASN A 55 13.18 5.71 19.11
N GLU A 56 13.79 6.88 19.00
CA GLU A 56 13.64 8.01 19.92
C GLU A 56 12.75 9.12 19.36
N ILE A 57 12.31 9.00 18.10
CA ILE A 57 11.45 9.97 17.43
C ILE A 57 9.99 9.54 17.54
N TYR A 58 9.15 10.46 18.00
CA TYR A 58 7.73 10.26 18.17
C TYR A 58 6.93 11.40 17.54
N ARG A 59 5.90 11.06 16.76
CA ARG A 59 4.89 12.03 16.33
C ARG A 59 3.96 12.35 17.50
N VAL A 60 3.64 13.63 17.66
CA VAL A 60 2.61 14.09 18.58
C VAL A 60 1.27 14.12 17.85
N ALA A 61 0.36 13.24 18.24
CA ALA A 61 -1.01 13.18 17.74
C ALA A 61 -1.99 13.43 18.89
N TYR A 62 -3.25 13.73 18.58
CA TYR A 62 -4.25 13.89 19.63
C TYR A 62 -5.67 13.57 19.17
N ASN A 63 -6.47 13.18 20.16
CA ASN A 63 -7.89 12.89 20.01
C ASN A 63 -8.70 13.94 20.76
N ARG A 64 -9.77 14.43 20.14
CA ARG A 64 -10.70 15.37 20.78
C ARG A 64 -12.02 14.69 21.10
N TYR A 65 -12.43 14.79 22.35
CA TYR A 65 -13.68 14.24 22.86
C TYR A 65 -14.65 15.33 23.30
N ARG A 66 -15.95 14.99 23.29
CA ARG A 66 -17.03 15.71 23.97
C ARG A 66 -17.79 14.71 24.84
N GLY A 67 -17.59 14.79 26.16
CA GLY A 67 -17.97 13.67 27.05
C GLY A 67 -17.22 12.40 26.63
N ASP A 68 -17.96 11.35 26.30
CA ASP A 68 -17.42 10.07 25.82
C ASP A 68 -17.41 9.95 24.28
N GLU A 69 -17.97 10.92 23.56
CA GLU A 69 -18.01 10.92 22.10
C GLU A 69 -16.68 11.41 21.53
N LEU A 70 -16.08 10.62 20.64
CA LEU A 70 -14.90 10.99 19.88
C LEU A 70 -15.32 11.90 18.72
N LEU A 71 -14.87 13.16 18.74
CA LEU A 71 -15.22 14.11 17.69
C LEU A 71 -14.32 13.96 16.46
N TRP A 72 -13.02 13.72 16.65
CA TRP A 72 -12.03 13.48 15.59
C TRP A 72 -10.65 13.11 16.17
N GLU A 73 -9.79 12.53 15.33
CA GLU A 73 -8.42 12.07 15.63
C GLU A 73 -7.44 12.62 14.58
N THR A 74 -6.28 13.15 14.99
CA THR A 74 -5.37 13.81 14.04
C THR A 74 -3.89 13.69 14.32
N ALA A 75 -3.12 13.71 13.22
CA ALA A 75 -1.68 13.91 13.22
C ALA A 75 -1.26 15.38 13.37
N ASN A 76 -2.20 16.33 13.28
CA ASN A 76 -1.91 17.75 13.47
C ASN A 76 -1.69 18.07 14.95
N CYS A 77 -0.92 19.12 15.18
CA CYS A 77 -0.63 19.58 16.53
C CYS A 77 -0.51 21.11 16.58
N PHE A 78 -0.83 21.70 17.74
CA PHE A 78 -0.64 23.13 17.97
C PHE A 78 0.82 23.56 17.76
N PHE A 79 1.02 24.75 17.20
CA PHE A 79 2.34 25.30 16.90
C PHE A 79 3.33 25.32 18.09
N PRO A 80 2.93 25.69 19.32
CA PRO A 80 3.87 25.80 20.43
C PRO A 80 4.29 24.46 21.04
N THR A 81 3.61 23.35 20.73
CA THR A 81 3.74 22.06 21.45
C THR A 81 5.18 21.57 21.54
N GLY A 82 5.91 21.50 20.42
CA GLY A 82 7.28 20.98 20.40
C GLY A 82 8.24 21.81 21.25
N LYS A 83 8.12 23.14 21.16
CA LYS A 83 8.93 24.06 21.95
C LYS A 83 8.59 23.99 23.43
N TRP A 84 7.30 24.01 23.78
CA TRP A 84 6.85 23.91 25.17
C TRP A 84 7.36 22.61 25.82
N MET A 85 7.27 21.48 25.12
CA MET A 85 7.79 20.20 25.61
C MET A 85 9.30 20.25 25.86
N LYS A 86 10.08 20.82 24.94
CA LYS A 86 11.53 20.97 25.11
C LYS A 86 11.92 21.91 26.25
N ASP A 87 11.17 22.99 26.46
CA ASP A 87 11.48 23.97 27.51
C ASP A 87 11.10 23.47 28.92
N ASN A 88 10.09 22.59 29.03
CA ASN A 88 9.54 22.14 30.32
C ASN A 88 10.02 20.75 30.77
N TYR A 89 10.58 19.92 29.87
CA TYR A 89 10.98 18.56 30.16
C TYR A 89 12.38 18.24 29.66
N ASN A 90 13.26 17.83 30.57
CA ASN A 90 14.64 17.46 30.26
C ASN A 90 14.73 16.15 29.45
N GLU A 91 13.68 15.33 29.46
CA GLU A 91 13.54 14.09 28.70
C GLU A 91 13.45 14.34 27.19
N VAL A 92 13.10 15.56 26.76
CA VAL A 92 12.98 15.96 25.35
C VAL A 92 14.31 16.56 24.89
N GLU A 93 15.04 15.82 24.05
CA GLU A 93 16.33 16.24 23.49
C GLU A 93 16.12 17.35 22.44
N ASN A 94 15.22 17.09 21.49
CA ASN A 94 14.90 17.99 20.39
C ASN A 94 13.44 17.86 19.97
N HIS A 95 13.00 18.79 19.13
CA HIS A 95 11.70 18.72 18.46
C HIS A 95 11.84 19.18 17.01
N ALA A 96 11.01 18.69 16.12
CA ALA A 96 10.88 19.15 14.76
C ALA A 96 9.41 19.41 14.42
N ARG A 97 9.14 20.43 13.62
CA ARG A 97 7.78 20.69 13.11
C ARG A 97 7.82 20.84 11.60
N ILE A 98 6.85 20.20 10.96
CA ILE A 98 6.50 20.44 9.56
C ILE A 98 5.13 21.09 9.49
N THR A 99 4.96 22.03 8.58
CA THR A 99 3.65 22.62 8.28
C THR A 99 3.49 22.68 6.77
N PRO A 100 2.43 22.08 6.21
CA PRO A 100 2.29 22.03 4.76
C PRO A 100 2.24 23.42 4.11
N LYS A 101 2.98 23.56 3.02
CA LYS A 101 2.95 24.69 2.09
C LYS A 101 2.55 24.15 0.71
N TYR A 102 1.31 23.68 0.58
CA TYR A 102 0.87 22.99 -0.63
C TYR A 102 0.69 23.91 -1.84
N HIS A 103 0.84 23.31 -3.02
CA HIS A 103 0.52 23.87 -4.33
C HIS A 103 1.24 25.19 -4.64
N ILE A 104 2.57 25.21 -4.57
CA ILE A 104 3.33 26.41 -4.89
C ILE A 104 3.89 26.38 -6.31
N THR A 105 4.03 27.56 -6.92
CA THR A 105 4.83 27.72 -8.14
C THR A 105 6.20 28.24 -7.73
N VAL A 106 7.27 27.54 -8.09
CA VAL A 106 8.64 27.98 -7.82
C VAL A 106 9.31 28.28 -9.15
N SER A 107 9.96 29.44 -9.23
CA SER A 107 10.67 29.92 -10.41
C SER A 107 12.07 30.42 -10.09
N HIS A 108 12.97 30.26 -11.06
CA HIS A 108 14.33 30.77 -11.02
C HIS A 108 14.66 31.37 -12.38
N THR A 109 15.34 32.51 -12.39
CA THR A 109 15.91 33.10 -13.60
C THR A 109 17.42 33.01 -13.51
N ASP A 110 18.04 32.36 -14.50
CA ASP A 110 19.49 32.25 -14.57
C ASP A 110 20.17 33.58 -14.96
N GLU A 111 21.50 33.61 -14.91
CA GLU A 111 22.29 34.80 -15.25
C GLU A 111 22.19 35.22 -16.72
N VAL A 112 21.74 34.31 -17.59
CA VAL A 112 21.55 34.53 -19.03
C VAL A 112 20.12 35.00 -19.35
N GLY A 113 19.23 35.03 -18.33
CA GLY A 113 17.84 35.45 -18.45
C GLY A 113 16.86 34.32 -18.77
N ASN A 114 17.29 33.06 -18.80
CA ASN A 114 16.38 31.92 -18.96
C ASN A 114 15.63 31.69 -17.66
N LYS A 115 14.30 31.61 -17.75
CA LYS A 115 13.42 31.38 -16.62
C LYS A 115 12.95 29.93 -16.61
N VAL A 116 13.25 29.22 -15.53
CA VAL A 116 12.69 27.90 -15.23
C VAL A 116 11.61 28.04 -14.16
N PHE A 117 10.51 27.33 -14.31
CA PHE A 117 9.42 27.33 -13.34
C PHE A 117 8.71 25.98 -13.33
N TYR A 118 8.38 25.50 -12.14
CA TYR A 118 7.63 24.27 -11.94
C TYR A 118 6.61 24.45 -10.82
N LYS A 119 5.56 23.65 -10.87
CA LYS A 119 4.65 23.48 -9.74
C LYS A 119 5.24 22.42 -8.81
N GLU A 120 5.33 22.78 -7.53
CA GLU A 120 5.78 21.87 -6.48
C GLU A 120 4.60 21.54 -5.56
N VAL A 121 4.31 20.24 -5.41
CA VAL A 121 3.08 19.76 -4.79
C VAL A 121 3.28 19.46 -3.31
N LYS A 122 4.39 18.81 -2.93
CA LYS A 122 4.70 18.41 -1.54
C LYS A 122 5.86 19.24 -0.97
N THR A 123 5.53 20.42 -0.47
CA THR A 123 6.51 21.31 0.19
C THR A 123 6.05 21.67 1.59
N TYR A 124 7.00 21.90 2.48
CA TYR A 124 6.73 22.14 3.89
C TYR A 124 7.53 23.33 4.41
N TYR A 125 6.92 24.08 5.32
CA TYR A 125 7.69 24.84 6.30
C TYR A 125 8.27 23.87 7.32
N GLY A 126 9.54 24.03 7.64
CA GLY A 126 10.29 23.16 8.54
C GLY A 126 11.11 23.95 9.55
N THR A 127 11.21 23.42 10.77
CA THR A 127 12.18 23.92 11.75
C THR A 127 13.60 23.48 11.38
N SER A 128 14.62 24.28 11.71
CA SER A 128 16.03 23.94 11.40
C SER A 128 16.49 22.64 12.08
N SER A 129 15.90 22.30 13.23
CA SER A 129 16.16 21.05 13.97
C SER A 129 15.80 19.77 13.20
N MET A 130 15.07 19.86 12.09
CA MET A 130 14.63 18.70 11.32
C MET A 130 15.79 17.87 10.77
N PHE A 131 16.89 18.52 10.36
CA PHE A 131 18.09 17.82 9.88
C PHE A 131 18.81 17.05 11.00
N GLU A 132 18.62 17.44 12.26
CA GLU A 132 19.18 16.73 13.42
C GLU A 132 18.25 15.62 13.89
N VAL A 133 16.96 15.91 14.02
CA VAL A 133 15.95 14.94 14.48
C VAL A 133 15.85 13.77 13.49
N PHE A 134 15.67 14.06 12.20
CA PHE A 134 15.58 13.03 11.15
C PHE A 134 16.93 12.74 10.50
N THR A 135 18.05 13.19 11.06
CA THR A 135 19.40 12.85 10.56
C THR A 135 19.58 13.03 9.04
N ILE A 136 18.90 14.02 8.45
CA ILE A 136 18.85 14.23 7.00
C ILE A 136 20.23 14.75 6.55
N PRO A 137 20.96 14.04 5.67
CA PRO A 137 22.29 14.44 5.26
C PRO A 137 22.27 15.71 4.41
N LEU A 138 23.02 16.73 4.82
CA LEU A 138 23.27 17.92 4.01
C LEU A 138 24.48 17.70 3.11
N VAL A 139 24.29 17.90 1.80
CA VAL A 139 25.35 17.91 0.78
C VAL A 139 26.08 19.26 0.79
N GLN A 140 25.33 20.35 0.98
CA GLN A 140 25.86 21.72 1.06
C GLN A 140 25.10 22.53 2.12
N GLY A 141 25.78 23.50 2.74
CA GLY A 141 25.25 24.33 3.82
C GLY A 141 25.45 23.71 5.21
N THR A 142 24.91 24.37 6.23
CA THR A 142 24.97 23.92 7.63
C THR A 142 23.59 23.52 8.13
N LYS A 143 23.51 22.76 9.23
CA LYS A 143 22.22 22.35 9.84
C LYS A 143 21.34 23.52 10.28
N THR A 144 21.93 24.71 10.41
CA THR A 144 21.24 25.96 10.74
C THR A 144 20.67 26.69 9.52
N CYS A 145 20.68 26.08 8.33
CA CYS A 145 20.26 26.69 7.07
C CYS A 145 18.85 27.32 7.12
N LEU A 146 17.93 26.76 7.92
CA LEU A 146 16.56 27.26 8.06
C LEU A 146 16.33 28.21 9.25
N GLN A 147 17.37 28.74 9.91
CA GLN A 147 17.19 29.64 11.06
C GLN A 147 16.77 31.06 10.69
N GLN A 148 17.00 31.49 9.44
CA GLN A 148 16.62 32.82 8.98
C GLN A 148 15.30 32.74 8.21
N PRO A 149 14.39 33.73 8.34
CA PRO A 149 13.19 33.78 7.52
C PRO A 149 13.56 33.97 6.03
N PHE A 150 12.64 33.59 5.14
CA PHE A 150 12.82 33.64 3.68
C PHE A 150 14.05 32.84 3.19
N THR A 151 14.37 31.75 3.89
CA THR A 151 15.35 30.76 3.43
C THR A 151 14.68 29.44 3.10
N VAL A 152 15.31 28.68 2.21
CA VAL A 152 14.86 27.35 1.79
C VAL A 152 16.04 26.39 1.71
N ALA A 153 15.82 25.14 2.10
CA ALA A 153 16.70 24.03 1.84
C ALA A 153 16.03 23.12 0.80
N ILE A 154 16.80 22.63 -0.18
CA ILE A 154 16.26 21.88 -1.32
C ILE A 154 16.94 20.53 -1.46
N SER A 155 16.22 19.54 -2.00
CA SER A 155 16.81 18.24 -2.30
C SER A 155 17.84 18.34 -3.43
N LYS A 156 18.74 17.36 -3.53
CA LYS A 156 19.69 17.23 -4.64
C LYS A 156 18.99 17.17 -6.00
N SER A 157 17.84 16.49 -6.07
CA SER A 157 17.01 16.46 -7.28
C SER A 157 16.48 17.85 -7.64
N ALA A 158 15.95 18.61 -6.67
CA ALA A 158 15.48 19.97 -6.90
C ALA A 158 16.63 20.91 -7.30
N ALA A 159 17.77 20.84 -6.63
CA ALA A 159 18.96 21.61 -7.00
C ALA A 159 19.34 21.39 -8.48
N LYS A 160 19.39 20.13 -8.93
CA LYS A 160 19.66 19.80 -10.32
C LYS A 160 18.59 20.29 -11.29
N ARG A 161 17.30 20.22 -10.91
CA ARG A 161 16.18 20.69 -11.76
C ARG A 161 16.24 22.20 -12.00
N TYR A 162 16.54 22.99 -10.98
CA TYR A 162 16.48 24.46 -11.06
C TYR A 162 17.81 25.11 -11.46
N PHE A 163 18.94 24.50 -11.07
CA PHE A 163 20.26 25.12 -11.21
C PHE A 163 21.22 24.31 -12.10
N GLY A 164 20.82 23.13 -12.56
CA GLY A 164 21.68 22.24 -13.35
C GLY A 164 22.91 21.81 -12.56
N GLU A 165 24.09 22.15 -13.08
CA GLU A 165 25.38 21.91 -12.42
C GLU A 165 25.93 23.14 -11.67
N SER A 166 25.17 24.26 -11.66
CA SER A 166 25.60 25.48 -10.97
C SER A 166 25.34 25.38 -9.46
N ASP A 167 26.18 26.05 -8.66
CA ASP A 167 26.02 26.10 -7.21
C ASP A 167 24.69 26.79 -6.83
N PRO A 168 23.76 26.09 -6.16
CA PRO A 168 22.48 26.66 -5.80
C PRO A 168 22.56 27.57 -4.57
N ILE A 169 23.60 27.47 -3.72
CA ILE A 169 23.66 28.20 -2.45
C ILE A 169 23.72 29.72 -2.68
N GLY A 170 22.91 30.46 -1.92
CA GLY A 170 22.80 31.91 -2.01
C GLY A 170 21.94 32.43 -3.17
N LYS A 171 21.54 31.55 -4.11
CA LYS A 171 20.64 31.93 -5.21
C LYS A 171 19.20 32.09 -4.72
N ILE A 172 18.43 32.86 -5.48
CA ILE A 172 17.03 33.18 -5.16
C ILE A 172 16.10 32.27 -5.97
N LEU A 173 15.15 31.67 -5.26
CA LEU A 173 13.97 31.02 -5.79
C LEU A 173 12.75 31.88 -5.50
N ARG A 174 12.03 32.27 -6.54
CA ARG A 174 10.81 33.06 -6.40
C ARG A 174 9.59 32.15 -6.37
N VAL A 175 8.87 32.19 -5.26
CA VAL A 175 7.71 31.38 -4.94
C VAL A 175 6.43 32.19 -5.13
N ASN A 176 5.44 31.61 -5.81
CA ASN A 176 4.14 32.20 -6.15
C ASN A 176 4.21 33.58 -6.82
N GLY A 177 5.37 33.92 -7.41
CA GLY A 177 5.60 35.21 -8.06
C GLY A 177 5.73 36.42 -7.12
N ASN A 178 5.60 36.27 -5.81
CA ASN A 178 5.71 37.37 -4.82
C ASN A 178 6.69 37.14 -3.67
N GLU A 179 7.11 35.90 -3.38
CA GLU A 179 8.00 35.60 -2.26
C GLU A 179 9.38 35.17 -2.77
N ASP A 180 10.44 35.86 -2.35
CA ASP A 180 11.81 35.46 -2.65
C ASP A 180 12.39 34.64 -1.50
N TYR A 181 12.91 33.45 -1.81
CA TYR A 181 13.61 32.60 -0.87
C TYR A 181 15.05 32.39 -1.30
N THR A 182 15.98 32.59 -0.38
CA THR A 182 17.40 32.28 -0.61
C THR A 182 17.66 30.81 -0.30
N VAL A 183 18.30 30.11 -1.23
CA VAL A 183 18.74 28.73 -1.01
C VAL A 183 19.89 28.73 0.00
N SER A 184 19.68 28.05 1.12
CA SER A 184 20.56 28.06 2.29
C SER A 184 21.20 26.69 2.57
N GLY A 185 20.70 25.63 1.94
CA GLY A 185 21.22 24.28 2.08
C GLY A 185 20.71 23.36 0.97
N VAL A 186 21.50 22.33 0.68
CA VAL A 186 21.13 21.23 -0.22
C VAL A 186 21.23 19.93 0.55
N TYR A 187 20.16 19.14 0.58
CA TYR A 187 20.14 17.84 1.27
C TYR A 187 20.03 16.66 0.28
N GLU A 188 20.48 15.49 0.71
CA GLU A 188 20.35 14.26 -0.08
C GLU A 188 18.88 13.89 -0.31
N ASN A 189 18.57 13.21 -1.41
CA ASN A 189 17.20 12.83 -1.71
C ASN A 189 16.63 11.90 -0.64
N ILE A 190 15.45 12.22 -0.13
CA ILE A 190 14.77 11.39 0.86
C ILE A 190 14.33 10.06 0.19
N PRO A 191 14.60 8.89 0.81
CA PRO A 191 14.16 7.60 0.29
C PRO A 191 12.63 7.53 0.14
N LYS A 192 12.13 6.74 -0.83
CA LYS A 192 10.68 6.60 -1.07
C LYS A 192 9.90 5.97 0.10
N ASN A 193 10.58 5.18 0.93
CA ASN A 193 10.07 4.60 2.18
C ASN A 193 10.27 5.56 3.36
N SER A 194 9.74 6.78 3.24
CA SER A 194 9.70 7.75 4.34
C SER A 194 8.34 8.45 4.35
N ILE A 195 7.82 8.74 5.54
CA ILE A 195 6.64 9.59 5.70
C ILE A 195 6.91 11.06 5.35
N LEU A 196 8.18 11.48 5.24
CA LEU A 196 8.58 12.84 4.92
C LEU A 196 9.03 12.96 3.45
N GLN A 197 8.11 12.82 2.50
CA GLN A 197 8.45 13.02 1.08
C GLN A 197 8.42 14.52 0.73
N THR A 198 9.59 15.14 0.58
CA THR A 198 9.67 16.54 0.12
C THR A 198 10.99 16.91 -0.54
N ASP A 199 10.88 17.75 -1.57
CA ASP A 199 12.00 18.37 -2.28
C ASP A 199 12.34 19.78 -1.77
N PHE A 200 11.47 20.38 -0.95
CA PHE A 200 11.59 21.76 -0.48
C PHE A 200 11.19 21.89 0.99
N LEU A 201 12.14 22.34 1.80
CA LEU A 201 11.95 22.72 3.20
C LEU A 201 12.15 24.23 3.35
N PHE A 202 11.05 24.97 3.47
CA PHE A 202 11.07 26.41 3.74
C PHE A 202 11.27 26.68 5.22
N SER A 203 11.93 27.77 5.58
CA SER A 203 12.09 28.11 7.00
C SER A 203 10.76 28.42 7.68
N MET A 204 10.45 27.70 8.77
CA MET A 204 9.32 27.99 9.66
C MET A 204 9.34 29.42 10.22
N GLU A 205 10.53 30.03 10.34
CA GLU A 205 10.69 31.42 10.78
C GLU A 205 10.01 32.40 9.84
N THR A 206 9.92 32.08 8.54
CA THR A 206 9.14 32.87 7.56
C THR A 206 7.67 32.93 7.95
N LEU A 207 7.08 31.76 8.28
CA LEU A 207 5.69 31.66 8.66
C LEU A 207 5.42 32.42 9.97
N TYR A 208 6.33 32.32 10.94
CA TYR A 208 6.25 33.08 12.19
C TYR A 208 6.45 34.58 12.00
N GLN A 209 7.29 35.02 11.07
CA GLN A 209 7.45 36.45 10.79
C GLN A 209 6.20 37.02 10.12
N GLN A 210 5.62 36.31 9.16
CA GLN A 210 4.39 36.72 8.48
C GLN A 210 3.17 36.66 9.41
N ASN A 211 3.13 35.70 10.34
CA ASN A 211 2.03 35.47 11.27
C ASN A 211 2.56 35.22 12.70
N PRO A 212 2.95 36.28 13.43
CA PRO A 212 3.59 36.14 14.75
C PRO A 212 2.74 35.39 15.77
N TRP A 213 1.41 35.46 15.65
CA TRP A 213 0.47 34.81 16.55
C TRP A 213 0.58 33.28 16.55
N TYR A 214 1.09 32.64 15.49
CA TYR A 214 1.25 31.17 15.47
C TYR A 214 2.16 30.67 16.59
N ARG A 215 3.19 31.43 17.00
CA ARG A 215 4.16 30.97 18.01
C ARG A 215 3.56 30.65 19.38
N SER A 216 2.43 31.27 19.71
CA SER A 216 1.78 31.14 21.03
C SER A 216 0.35 30.63 20.93
N ASN A 217 -0.11 30.23 19.74
CA ASN A 217 -1.50 29.85 19.54
C ASN A 217 -1.76 28.37 19.84
N TRP A 218 -2.59 28.14 20.86
CA TRP A 218 -3.05 26.82 21.29
C TRP A 218 -4.45 26.47 20.79
N GLY A 219 -4.96 27.15 19.76
CA GLY A 219 -6.29 26.94 19.17
C GLY A 219 -6.27 26.68 17.67
N TYR A 220 -5.09 26.63 17.06
CA TYR A 220 -4.91 26.38 15.63
C TYR A 220 -3.83 25.32 15.43
N ASP A 221 -4.30 24.13 15.08
CA ASP A 221 -3.54 22.90 14.89
C ASP A 221 -3.40 22.60 13.41
N TYR A 222 -2.30 23.08 12.83
CA TYR A 222 -2.02 22.89 11.41
C TYR A 222 -0.58 22.48 11.18
N GLY A 223 -0.37 21.22 10.80
CA GLY A 223 0.94 20.60 10.62
C GLY A 223 1.35 19.68 11.78
N THR A 224 2.35 18.86 11.52
CA THR A 224 2.80 17.77 12.39
C THR A 224 3.99 18.19 13.25
N THR A 225 3.99 17.76 14.51
CA THR A 225 5.11 17.95 15.44
C THR A 225 5.71 16.60 15.83
N TYR A 226 7.03 16.54 15.85
CA TYR A 226 7.81 15.38 16.26
C TYR A 226 8.67 15.76 17.47
N LEU A 227 8.74 14.87 18.46
CA LEU A 227 9.65 14.98 19.60
C LEU A 227 10.73 13.91 19.46
N GLN A 228 11.98 14.29 19.72
CA GLN A 228 13.08 13.37 19.96
C GLN A 228 13.28 13.26 21.47
N LEU A 229 12.99 12.11 22.04
CA LEU A 229 13.24 11.83 23.45
C LEU A 229 14.68 11.36 23.68
N LYS A 230 15.17 11.48 24.91
CA LYS A 230 16.47 10.91 25.28
C LYS A 230 16.42 9.37 25.26
N PRO A 231 17.51 8.69 24.85
CA PRO A 231 17.59 7.24 24.89
C PRO A 231 17.24 6.66 26.26
N GLY A 232 16.42 5.61 26.29
CA GLY A 232 15.97 4.96 27.52
C GLY A 232 14.78 5.63 28.23
N THR A 233 14.20 6.68 27.67
CA THR A 233 12.97 7.29 28.20
C THR A 233 11.78 6.36 27.97
N ASP A 234 11.02 6.05 29.02
CA ASP A 234 9.70 5.43 28.87
C ASP A 234 8.72 6.47 28.32
N TYR A 235 8.52 6.44 27.00
CA TYR A 235 7.68 7.41 26.31
C TYR A 235 6.21 7.32 26.74
N LEU A 236 5.71 6.18 27.23
CA LEU A 236 4.33 6.05 27.72
C LEU A 236 4.18 6.72 29.09
N ALA A 237 5.16 6.53 29.97
CA ALA A 237 5.20 7.25 31.25
C ALA A 237 5.34 8.76 31.03
N PHE A 238 6.21 9.18 30.09
CA PHE A 238 6.34 10.58 29.69
C PHE A 238 5.02 11.12 29.15
N ASN A 239 4.36 10.39 28.25
CA ASN A 239 3.07 10.76 27.64
C ASN A 239 2.01 11.07 28.70
N ASN A 240 1.85 10.15 29.67
CA ASN A 240 0.85 10.26 30.74
C ASN A 240 1.11 11.40 31.73
N LYS A 241 2.35 11.90 31.80
CA LYS A 241 2.75 13.02 32.66
C LYS A 241 2.71 14.36 31.91
N ALA A 242 3.34 14.42 30.74
CA ALA A 242 3.69 15.67 30.09
C ALA A 242 2.50 16.38 29.43
N PHE A 243 1.66 15.64 28.70
CA PHE A 243 0.54 16.25 27.98
C PHE A 243 -0.58 16.75 28.88
N PRO A 244 -1.01 16.04 29.95
CA PRO A 244 -1.98 16.61 30.88
C PRO A 244 -1.51 17.92 31.51
N ALA A 245 -0.22 18.01 31.86
CA ALA A 245 0.38 19.24 32.37
C ALA A 245 0.41 20.36 31.32
N MET A 246 0.72 20.04 30.06
CA MET A 246 0.68 20.98 28.94
C MET A 246 -0.72 21.56 28.74
N ILE A 247 -1.75 20.71 28.71
CA ILE A 247 -3.14 21.15 28.54
C ILE A 247 -3.55 22.05 29.71
N ALA A 248 -3.29 21.59 30.95
CA ALA A 248 -3.59 22.33 32.17
C ALA A 248 -2.96 23.72 32.20
N ALA A 249 -1.72 23.86 31.74
CA ALA A 249 -1.00 25.12 31.77
C ALA A 249 -1.41 26.11 30.68
N ASN A 250 -1.93 25.65 29.54
CA ASN A 250 -2.03 26.49 28.34
C ASN A 250 -3.46 26.77 27.84
N TYR A 251 -4.39 25.80 27.93
CA TYR A 251 -5.72 25.97 27.31
C TYR A 251 -6.85 25.09 27.89
N LYS A 252 -6.66 24.49 29.08
CA LYS A 252 -7.69 23.67 29.73
C LYS A 252 -9.00 24.42 29.96
N ASP A 253 -8.94 25.65 30.46
CA ASP A 253 -10.14 26.45 30.77
C ASP A 253 -11.03 26.65 29.52
N ARG A 254 -10.40 26.80 28.35
CA ARG A 254 -11.11 26.91 27.07
C ARG A 254 -11.81 25.60 26.71
N LEU A 255 -11.17 24.46 26.96
CA LEU A 255 -11.75 23.14 26.69
C LEU A 255 -12.93 22.85 27.63
N ASP A 256 -12.77 23.13 28.93
CA ASP A 256 -13.81 22.96 29.94
C ASP A 256 -15.06 23.81 29.60
N ALA A 257 -14.85 25.06 29.19
CA ALA A 257 -15.93 25.96 28.76
C ALA A 257 -16.70 25.47 27.51
N GLN A 258 -16.12 24.54 26.77
CA GLN A 258 -16.70 23.92 25.57
C GLN A 258 -17.16 22.47 25.81
N ASN A 259 -17.06 21.97 27.05
CA ASN A 259 -17.27 20.56 27.39
C ASN A 259 -16.46 19.60 26.50
N LYS A 260 -15.23 19.99 26.18
CA LYS A 260 -14.30 19.22 25.33
C LYS A 260 -13.12 18.74 26.15
N ARG A 261 -12.49 17.67 25.68
CA ARG A 261 -11.24 17.15 26.25
C ARG A 261 -10.32 16.70 25.13
N ASP A 262 -9.10 17.23 25.15
CA ASP A 262 -8.04 16.75 24.25
C ASP A 262 -7.19 15.72 24.99
N VAL A 263 -6.86 14.63 24.31
CA VAL A 263 -5.95 13.59 24.80
C VAL A 263 -4.84 13.43 23.78
N PHE A 264 -3.67 13.94 24.11
CA PHE A 264 -2.48 13.81 23.28
C PHE A 264 -1.78 12.49 23.56
N TYR A 265 -1.14 11.95 22.52
CA TYR A 265 -0.31 10.77 22.62
C TYR A 265 0.93 10.84 21.73
N LEU A 266 1.99 10.16 22.16
CA LEU A 266 3.17 9.92 21.34
C LEU A 266 2.99 8.65 20.52
N GLN A 267 3.27 8.76 19.23
CA GLN A 267 3.29 7.63 18.31
C GLN A 267 4.73 7.41 17.80
N PRO A 268 5.32 6.23 18.01
CA PRO A 268 6.65 5.91 17.50
C PRO A 268 6.74 6.10 15.98
N LEU A 269 7.84 6.68 15.49
CA LEU A 269 8.01 6.98 14.07
C LEU A 269 7.77 5.77 13.15
N ARG A 270 8.31 4.60 13.55
CA ARG A 270 8.24 3.34 12.78
C ARG A 270 6.83 2.75 12.69
N ASP A 271 5.94 3.12 13.61
CA ASP A 271 4.59 2.58 13.67
C ASP A 271 3.62 3.39 12.79
N ILE A 272 3.96 4.62 12.44
CA ILE A 272 3.07 5.56 11.72
C ILE A 272 2.58 4.94 10.42
N HIS A 273 3.48 4.49 9.54
CA HIS A 273 3.11 4.01 8.21
C HIS A 273 2.16 2.80 8.24
N LEU A 274 2.35 1.84 9.14
CA LEU A 274 1.61 0.56 9.10
C LEU A 274 0.44 0.45 10.07
N THR A 275 0.37 1.32 11.08
CA THR A 275 -0.63 1.24 12.15
C THR A 275 -1.52 2.46 12.25
N SER A 276 -1.07 3.61 11.76
CA SER A 276 -1.84 4.84 11.85
C SER A 276 -2.94 4.90 10.80
N ASN A 277 -4.07 5.49 11.17
CA ASN A 277 -5.16 5.82 10.25
C ASN A 277 -5.95 7.01 10.79
N ILE A 278 -5.28 8.15 10.96
CA ILE A 278 -5.85 9.38 11.52
C ILE A 278 -5.88 10.50 10.48
N GLU A 279 -6.57 11.61 10.76
CA GLU A 279 -6.66 12.72 9.79
C GLU A 279 -5.33 13.49 9.66
N TYR A 280 -5.08 14.03 8.46
CA TYR A 280 -3.92 14.85 8.12
C TYR A 280 -2.56 14.13 8.22
N GLU A 281 -2.52 12.85 7.84
CA GLU A 281 -1.27 12.10 7.69
C GLU A 281 -0.42 12.67 6.55
N THR A 282 0.90 12.77 6.75
CA THR A 282 1.83 13.28 5.72
C THR A 282 1.88 12.41 4.46
N GLU A 283 1.70 11.10 4.63
CA GLU A 283 1.61 10.11 3.57
C GLU A 283 0.42 9.17 3.82
N PRO A 284 -0.20 8.61 2.78
CA PRO A 284 -1.25 7.60 2.94
C PRO A 284 -0.73 6.39 3.72
N PRO A 285 -1.40 5.98 4.81
CA PRO A 285 -0.94 4.86 5.61
C PRO A 285 -1.05 3.54 4.85
N GLY A 286 -0.06 2.67 5.06
CA GLY A 286 -0.11 1.25 4.71
C GLY A 286 -0.96 0.45 5.69
N ASN A 287 -1.32 -0.78 5.29
CA ASN A 287 -2.13 -1.67 6.13
C ASN A 287 -1.25 -2.77 6.74
N GLY A 288 -0.79 -2.57 7.98
CA GLY A 288 0.10 -3.50 8.69
C GLY A 288 -0.47 -4.91 8.87
N LYS A 289 -1.80 -5.05 8.96
CA LYS A 289 -2.48 -6.35 9.01
C LYS A 289 -2.24 -7.13 7.71
N ILE A 290 -2.42 -6.47 6.57
CA ILE A 290 -2.16 -7.03 5.24
C ILE A 290 -0.69 -7.43 5.08
N ILE A 291 0.24 -6.55 5.46
CA ILE A 291 1.69 -6.83 5.36
C ILE A 291 2.07 -8.05 6.21
N THR A 292 1.44 -8.24 7.36
CA THR A 292 1.67 -9.40 8.23
C THR A 292 1.16 -10.71 7.60
N ILE A 293 0.03 -10.68 6.90
CA ILE A 293 -0.47 -11.83 6.14
C ILE A 293 0.49 -12.20 5.01
N LEU A 294 0.95 -11.21 4.23
CA LEU A 294 1.92 -11.43 3.15
C LEU A 294 3.21 -12.03 3.69
N TRP A 295 3.73 -11.51 4.80
CA TRP A 295 4.89 -12.09 5.49
C TRP A 295 4.67 -13.57 5.83
N GLY A 296 3.52 -13.91 6.42
CA GLY A 296 3.15 -15.30 6.70
C GLY A 296 3.15 -16.17 5.44
N PHE A 297 2.54 -15.69 4.35
CA PHE A 297 2.51 -16.42 3.09
C PHE A 297 3.89 -16.68 2.49
N SER A 298 4.83 -15.74 2.62
CA SER A 298 6.21 -15.96 2.14
C SER A 298 6.86 -17.18 2.79
N ILE A 299 6.65 -17.35 4.10
CA ILE A 299 7.15 -18.48 4.88
C ILE A 299 6.41 -19.77 4.47
N PHE A 300 5.09 -19.70 4.37
CA PHE A 300 4.27 -20.86 3.98
C PHE A 300 4.61 -21.39 2.60
N LEU A 301 4.79 -20.54 1.58
CA LEU A 301 5.15 -20.97 0.22
C LEU A 301 6.50 -21.68 0.19
N LEU A 302 7.45 -21.18 0.97
CA LEU A 302 8.78 -21.75 1.09
C LEU A 302 8.75 -23.11 1.82
N ILE A 303 7.93 -23.24 2.87
CA ILE A 303 7.64 -24.53 3.51
C ILE A 303 7.01 -25.51 2.52
N VAL A 304 6.01 -25.09 1.75
CA VAL A 304 5.36 -25.95 0.74
C VAL A 304 6.36 -26.42 -0.33
N ALA A 305 7.26 -25.55 -0.78
CA ALA A 305 8.29 -25.90 -1.74
C ALA A 305 9.25 -26.97 -1.18
N TRP A 306 9.68 -26.82 0.08
CA TRP A 306 10.49 -27.84 0.76
C TRP A 306 9.74 -29.14 0.97
N ILE A 307 8.47 -29.08 1.39
CA ILE A 307 7.59 -30.24 1.53
C ILE A 307 7.51 -31.02 0.22
N ASN A 308 7.28 -30.34 -0.90
CA ASN A 308 7.19 -30.98 -2.20
C ASN A 308 8.50 -31.67 -2.57
N TYR A 309 9.62 -30.98 -2.37
CA TYR A 309 10.94 -31.56 -2.57
C TYR A 309 11.16 -32.80 -1.69
N VAL A 310 10.86 -32.73 -0.40
CA VAL A 310 10.97 -33.85 0.55
C VAL A 310 10.09 -35.02 0.13
N ASN A 311 8.84 -34.75 -0.24
CA ASN A 311 7.88 -35.78 -0.65
C ASN A 311 8.39 -36.54 -1.88
N LEU A 312 8.89 -35.83 -2.89
CA LEU A 312 9.39 -36.42 -4.13
C LEU A 312 10.73 -37.15 -3.93
N MET A 313 11.64 -36.60 -3.12
CA MET A 313 12.92 -37.25 -2.81
C MET A 313 12.73 -38.48 -1.94
N THR A 314 11.80 -38.46 -0.99
CA THR A 314 11.46 -39.63 -0.14
C THR A 314 10.90 -40.77 -0.98
N ALA A 315 10.04 -40.47 -1.96
CA ALA A 315 9.54 -41.49 -2.87
C ALA A 315 10.63 -42.11 -3.75
N ARG A 316 11.56 -41.29 -4.28
CA ARG A 316 12.72 -41.77 -5.06
C ARG A 316 13.71 -42.58 -4.22
N SER A 317 13.73 -42.34 -2.92
CA SER A 317 14.58 -43.09 -1.97
C SER A 317 14.24 -44.59 -1.97
N ILE A 318 13.00 -44.95 -2.29
CA ILE A 318 12.52 -46.34 -2.40
C ILE A 318 13.18 -47.06 -3.60
N GLU A 319 13.30 -46.40 -4.75
CA GLU A 319 13.99 -46.97 -5.92
C GLU A 319 15.49 -47.16 -5.66
N ARG A 320 16.10 -46.26 -4.88
CA ARG A 320 17.50 -46.36 -4.45
C ARG A 320 17.73 -47.35 -3.31
N ALA A 321 16.67 -47.85 -2.67
CA ALA A 321 16.79 -48.75 -1.52
C ALA A 321 17.52 -50.05 -1.86
N ARG A 322 17.38 -50.56 -3.10
CA ARG A 322 18.08 -51.78 -3.58
C ARG A 322 19.60 -51.56 -3.70
N GLU A 323 20.01 -50.42 -4.27
CA GLU A 323 21.42 -50.01 -4.38
C GLU A 323 22.07 -49.84 -3.00
N ILE A 324 21.34 -49.21 -2.07
CA ILE A 324 21.80 -49.00 -0.68
C ILE A 324 21.85 -50.32 0.10
N GLY A 325 20.89 -51.21 -0.13
CA GLY A 325 20.86 -52.54 0.46
C GLY A 325 22.09 -53.36 0.08
N ILE A 326 22.46 -53.35 -1.20
CA ILE A 326 23.68 -54.01 -1.71
C ILE A 326 24.94 -53.38 -1.08
N ARG A 327 25.00 -52.05 -0.96
CA ARG A 327 26.14 -51.36 -0.33
C ARG A 327 26.27 -51.64 1.17
N LYS A 328 25.14 -51.72 1.90
CA LYS A 328 25.13 -52.11 3.33
C LYS A 328 25.64 -53.54 3.51
N ILE A 329 25.27 -54.46 2.61
CA ILE A 329 25.76 -55.85 2.61
C ILE A 329 27.26 -55.91 2.31
N ASN A 330 27.76 -55.05 1.42
CA ASN A 330 29.18 -54.92 1.09
C ASN A 330 30.01 -54.11 2.13
N GLY A 331 29.51 -53.89 3.35
CA GLY A 331 30.26 -53.28 4.44
C GLY A 331 30.33 -51.75 4.44
N ALA A 332 29.51 -51.04 3.67
CA ALA A 332 29.49 -49.57 3.70
C ALA A 332 28.99 -49.04 5.07
N SER A 333 29.76 -48.13 5.67
CA SER A 333 29.38 -47.44 6.91
C SER A 333 28.07 -46.67 6.75
N LYS A 334 27.15 -46.83 7.73
CA LYS A 334 25.85 -46.13 7.79
C LYS A 334 26.01 -44.61 7.70
N ILE A 335 27.04 -44.07 8.35
CA ILE A 335 27.33 -42.63 8.39
C ILE A 335 27.83 -42.14 7.02
N LYS A 336 28.67 -42.91 6.33
CA LYS A 336 29.17 -42.54 4.99
C LYS A 336 28.04 -42.45 3.96
N LEU A 337 27.06 -43.36 4.02
CA LEU A 337 25.88 -43.32 3.15
C LEU A 337 25.01 -42.09 3.42
N VAL A 338 24.77 -41.77 4.69
CA VAL A 338 23.95 -40.61 5.09
C VAL A 338 24.61 -39.30 4.67
N LEU A 339 25.91 -39.12 4.96
CA LEU A 339 26.66 -37.94 4.55
C LEU A 339 26.69 -37.76 3.02
N GLN A 340 26.77 -38.86 2.26
CA GLN A 340 26.67 -38.81 0.81
C GLN A 340 25.30 -38.27 0.35
N PHE A 341 24.20 -38.81 0.89
CA PHE A 341 22.85 -38.33 0.55
C PHE A 341 22.62 -36.87 0.95
N LEU A 342 23.04 -36.49 2.16
CA LEU A 342 22.98 -35.10 2.62
C LEU A 342 23.76 -34.17 1.69
N SER A 343 24.94 -34.59 1.21
CA SER A 343 25.73 -33.79 0.28
C SER A 343 25.09 -33.65 -1.11
N GLU A 344 24.43 -34.68 -1.63
CA GLU A 344 23.69 -34.59 -2.91
C GLU A 344 22.49 -33.64 -2.79
N ALA A 345 21.74 -33.74 -1.70
CA ALA A 345 20.56 -32.90 -1.47
C ALA A 345 20.96 -31.43 -1.19
N PHE A 346 22.06 -31.20 -0.47
CA PHE A 346 22.64 -29.87 -0.26
C PHE A 346 23.05 -29.23 -1.61
N LEU A 347 23.80 -29.95 -2.45
CA LEU A 347 24.19 -29.46 -3.78
C LEU A 347 22.99 -29.16 -4.68
N PHE A 348 21.92 -29.96 -4.59
CA PHE A 348 20.69 -29.71 -5.32
C PHE A 348 19.99 -28.41 -4.89
N ASN A 349 19.82 -28.21 -3.58
CA ASN A 349 19.21 -27.00 -3.03
C ASN A 349 20.05 -25.76 -3.36
N LEU A 350 21.38 -25.86 -3.26
CA LEU A 350 22.30 -24.78 -3.64
C LEU A 350 22.17 -24.43 -5.13
N PHE A 351 22.09 -25.44 -6.01
CA PHE A 351 21.86 -25.23 -7.44
C PHE A 351 20.54 -24.49 -7.72
N CYS A 352 19.46 -24.87 -7.03
CA CYS A 352 18.17 -24.20 -7.16
C CYS A 352 18.24 -22.76 -6.64
N LEU A 353 18.91 -22.51 -5.51
CA LEU A 353 19.12 -21.16 -4.98
C LEU A 353 19.85 -20.26 -5.98
N VAL A 354 20.91 -20.76 -6.62
CA VAL A 354 21.66 -19.99 -7.63
C VAL A 354 20.75 -19.61 -8.80
N ILE A 355 19.95 -20.55 -9.32
CA ILE A 355 18.98 -20.24 -10.38
C ILE A 355 17.96 -19.21 -9.91
N THR A 356 17.42 -19.38 -8.69
CA THR A 356 16.46 -18.43 -8.12
C THR A 356 17.04 -17.03 -8.01
N LEU A 357 18.29 -16.88 -7.54
CA LEU A 357 18.93 -15.57 -7.44
C LEU A 357 19.11 -14.92 -8.82
N ILE A 358 19.52 -15.68 -9.83
CA ILE A 358 19.63 -15.19 -11.21
C ILE A 358 18.27 -14.69 -11.71
N LEU A 359 17.22 -15.51 -11.56
CA LEU A 359 15.87 -15.14 -11.98
C LEU A 359 15.32 -13.95 -11.19
N PHE A 360 15.63 -13.86 -9.90
CA PHE A 360 15.26 -12.73 -9.06
C PHE A 360 15.83 -11.44 -9.63
N PHE A 361 17.14 -11.36 -9.90
CA PHE A 361 17.75 -10.14 -10.45
C PHE A 361 17.22 -9.78 -11.86
N ILE A 362 16.86 -10.77 -12.69
CA ILE A 362 16.28 -10.53 -14.02
C ILE A 362 14.85 -9.97 -13.92
N LEU A 363 14.03 -10.50 -13.00
CA LEU A 363 12.62 -10.15 -12.87
C LEU A 363 12.36 -8.98 -11.91
N ASN A 364 13.31 -8.65 -11.03
CA ASN A 364 13.17 -7.59 -10.04
C ASN A 364 12.86 -6.20 -10.65
N PRO A 365 13.51 -5.74 -11.75
CA PRO A 365 13.15 -4.46 -12.37
C PRO A 365 11.68 -4.36 -12.78
N LEU A 366 11.11 -5.45 -13.31
CA LEU A 366 9.69 -5.52 -13.65
C LEU A 366 8.82 -5.47 -12.38
N PHE A 367 9.20 -6.22 -11.35
CA PHE A 367 8.52 -6.21 -10.06
C PHE A 367 8.49 -4.82 -9.42
N LYS A 368 9.63 -4.12 -9.40
CA LYS A 368 9.76 -2.74 -8.88
C LYS A 368 8.95 -1.72 -9.65
N THR A 369 8.86 -1.87 -10.97
CA THR A 369 8.04 -0.97 -11.80
C THR A 369 6.56 -1.12 -11.45
N VAL A 370 6.10 -2.35 -11.25
CA VAL A 370 4.70 -2.64 -10.95
C VAL A 370 4.34 -2.29 -9.50
N THR A 371 5.22 -2.58 -8.55
CA THR A 371 4.99 -2.33 -7.10
C THR A 371 5.38 -0.94 -6.63
N GLN A 372 6.16 -0.20 -7.44
CA GLN A 372 6.63 1.16 -7.17
C GLN A 372 7.56 1.33 -5.97
N ILE A 373 8.19 0.25 -5.48
CA ILE A 373 9.10 0.25 -4.31
C ILE A 373 10.48 0.92 -4.57
N GLY A 374 10.67 1.54 -5.75
CA GLY A 374 11.88 2.28 -6.10
C GLY A 374 13.14 1.41 -6.16
N ASP A 375 14.27 1.99 -5.76
CA ASP A 375 15.59 1.33 -5.80
C ASP A 375 15.86 0.44 -4.57
N PHE A 376 14.86 0.24 -3.71
CA PHE A 376 14.97 -0.61 -2.53
C PHE A 376 15.53 -1.99 -2.90
N SER A 377 16.48 -2.48 -2.11
CA SER A 377 17.06 -3.81 -2.32
C SER A 377 17.13 -4.54 -1.00
N LEU A 378 16.42 -5.65 -0.96
CA LEU A 378 16.39 -6.61 0.14
C LEU A 378 17.80 -7.01 0.61
N PHE A 379 18.77 -7.10 -0.32
CA PHE A 379 20.13 -7.56 -0.03
C PHE A 379 21.04 -6.52 0.64
N HIS A 380 20.63 -5.24 0.73
CA HIS A 380 21.40 -4.24 1.49
C HIS A 380 21.17 -4.35 3.01
N HIS A 381 20.11 -5.03 3.46
CA HIS A 381 19.84 -5.25 4.87
C HIS A 381 20.62 -6.46 5.41
N SER A 382 21.58 -6.22 6.31
CA SER A 382 22.42 -7.27 6.94
C SER A 382 21.61 -8.28 7.75
N THR A 383 20.51 -7.85 8.37
CA THR A 383 19.56 -8.70 9.10
C THR A 383 18.86 -9.67 8.18
N PHE A 384 18.47 -9.24 6.98
CA PHE A 384 17.87 -10.11 5.97
C PHE A 384 18.86 -11.18 5.49
N LEU A 385 20.10 -10.81 5.17
CA LEU A 385 21.11 -11.79 4.74
C LEU A 385 21.34 -12.86 5.81
N THR A 386 21.42 -12.45 7.07
CA THR A 386 21.67 -13.35 8.20
C THR A 386 20.47 -14.27 8.45
N THR A 387 19.26 -13.72 8.53
CA THR A 387 18.03 -14.49 8.71
C THR A 387 17.73 -15.38 7.51
N GLY A 388 17.94 -14.89 6.28
CA GLY A 388 17.81 -15.66 5.04
C GLY A 388 18.77 -16.84 4.99
N LEU A 389 20.03 -16.66 5.38
CA LEU A 389 21.00 -17.75 5.52
C LEU A 389 20.57 -18.79 6.56
N ILE A 390 20.06 -18.35 7.72
CA ILE A 390 19.55 -19.23 8.76
C ILE A 390 18.34 -20.01 8.27
N VAL A 391 17.33 -19.34 7.71
CA VAL A 391 16.10 -19.95 7.20
C VAL A 391 16.42 -20.94 6.09
N PHE A 392 17.24 -20.55 5.12
CA PHE A 392 17.64 -21.45 4.04
C PHE A 392 18.48 -22.64 4.56
N GLY A 393 19.40 -22.40 5.51
CA GLY A 393 20.18 -23.45 6.16
C GLY A 393 19.33 -24.45 6.93
N VAL A 394 18.38 -23.96 7.74
CA VAL A 394 17.40 -24.78 8.47
C VAL A 394 16.51 -25.54 7.50
N GLY A 395 16.08 -24.90 6.40
CA GLY A 395 15.30 -25.53 5.35
C GLY A 395 16.00 -26.68 4.65
N ILE A 396 17.27 -26.49 4.29
CA ILE A 396 18.10 -27.56 3.77
C ILE A 396 18.24 -28.66 4.81
N PHE A 397 18.52 -28.31 6.07
CA PHE A 397 18.68 -29.31 7.13
C PHE A 397 17.40 -30.15 7.32
N ALA A 398 16.24 -29.50 7.47
CA ALA A 398 14.94 -30.15 7.61
C ALA A 398 14.59 -31.01 6.39
N SER A 399 14.83 -30.51 5.17
CA SER A 399 14.52 -31.23 3.93
C SER A 399 15.45 -32.40 3.64
N CYS A 400 16.68 -32.39 4.18
CA CYS A 400 17.67 -33.43 3.97
C CYS A 400 17.65 -34.51 5.06
N VAL A 401 17.36 -34.15 6.30
CA VAL A 401 17.40 -35.07 7.45
C VAL A 401 16.23 -36.07 7.40
N TYR A 402 15.02 -35.64 7.04
CA TYR A 402 13.84 -36.52 7.05
C TYR A 402 13.95 -37.73 6.10
N PRO A 403 14.27 -37.58 4.80
CA PRO A 403 14.47 -38.72 3.91
C PRO A 403 15.65 -39.61 4.34
N ALA A 404 16.71 -39.01 4.89
CA ALA A 404 17.90 -39.74 5.34
C ALA A 404 17.63 -40.61 6.58
N LEU A 405 16.84 -40.12 7.55
CA LEU A 405 16.43 -40.87 8.73
C LEU A 405 15.50 -42.05 8.37
N ILE A 406 14.54 -41.81 7.46
CA ILE A 406 13.69 -42.89 6.92
C ILE A 406 14.56 -43.96 6.26
N LEU A 407 15.54 -43.56 5.43
CA LEU A 407 16.46 -44.48 4.76
C LEU A 407 17.33 -45.32 5.72
N GLN A 408 17.63 -44.80 6.91
CA GLN A 408 18.38 -45.53 7.93
C GLN A 408 17.57 -46.69 8.54
N SER A 409 16.27 -46.50 8.73
CA SER A 409 15.38 -47.47 9.37
C SER A 409 15.17 -48.77 8.57
N TYR A 410 15.55 -48.79 7.29
CA TYR A 410 15.33 -49.95 6.42
C TYR A 410 16.28 -51.11 6.68
N GLN A 411 15.68 -52.29 6.89
CA GLN A 411 16.35 -53.58 6.96
C GLN A 411 16.63 -54.13 5.54
N PRO A 412 17.89 -54.43 5.16
CA PRO A 412 18.24 -54.90 3.81
C PRO A 412 17.50 -56.17 3.38
N VAL A 413 17.14 -57.04 4.34
CA VAL A 413 16.50 -58.34 4.08
C VAL A 413 15.06 -58.20 3.59
N THR A 414 14.30 -57.21 4.08
CA THR A 414 12.91 -56.97 3.64
C THR A 414 12.86 -56.28 2.28
N VAL A 415 13.84 -55.41 1.99
CA VAL A 415 13.99 -54.72 0.69
C VAL A 415 14.31 -55.71 -0.44
N LEU A 416 15.14 -56.73 -0.19
CA LEU A 416 15.51 -57.74 -1.20
C LEU A 416 14.45 -58.81 -1.43
N LYS A 417 13.54 -59.04 -0.47
CA LYS A 417 12.43 -60.02 -0.58
C LYS A 417 11.16 -59.47 -1.25
N GLY A 418 11.15 -58.22 -1.72
CA GLY A 418 10.01 -57.61 -2.43
C GLY A 418 8.75 -57.35 -1.56
N LYS A 419 8.76 -57.67 -0.27
CA LYS A 419 7.67 -57.40 0.68
C LYS A 419 7.77 -55.96 1.22
N PHE A 420 7.71 -55.00 0.32
CA PHE A 420 7.75 -53.57 0.65
C PHE A 420 6.37 -53.13 1.17
N LYS A 421 6.25 -52.82 2.47
CA LYS A 421 5.09 -52.10 3.02
C LYS A 421 5.57 -50.78 3.61
N ASN A 422 5.12 -49.66 3.04
CA ASN A 422 5.26 -48.35 3.67
C ASN A 422 4.61 -48.41 5.07
N THR A 423 5.29 -47.87 6.09
CA THR A 423 4.68 -47.66 7.41
C THR A 423 3.52 -46.67 7.28
N GLY A 424 2.38 -46.98 7.91
CA GLY A 424 1.16 -46.16 7.81
C GLY A 424 1.37 -44.69 8.21
N GLU A 425 2.27 -44.45 9.16
CA GLU A 425 2.65 -43.12 9.66
C GLU A 425 3.27 -42.22 8.55
N ALA A 426 4.15 -42.76 7.71
CA ALA A 426 4.78 -42.00 6.62
C ALA A 426 3.78 -41.62 5.51
N ILE A 427 2.77 -42.46 5.28
CA ILE A 427 1.67 -42.14 4.36
C ILE A 427 0.79 -41.05 4.97
N PHE A 428 0.42 -41.17 6.25
CA PHE A 428 -0.42 -40.18 6.94
C PHE A 428 0.23 -38.79 6.95
N PHE A 429 1.51 -38.69 7.30
CA PHE A 429 2.25 -37.42 7.31
C PHE A 429 2.25 -36.74 5.93
N ARG A 430 2.57 -37.49 4.87
CA ARG A 430 2.54 -36.97 3.49
C ARG A 430 1.13 -36.50 3.08
N LYS A 431 0.09 -37.26 3.44
CA LYS A 431 -1.30 -36.85 3.16
C LYS A 431 -1.64 -35.53 3.87
N GLY A 432 -1.24 -35.37 5.13
CA GLY A 432 -1.44 -34.13 5.89
C GLY A 432 -0.73 -32.92 5.26
N LEU A 433 0.53 -33.10 4.82
CA LEU A 433 1.29 -32.03 4.15
C LEU A 433 0.65 -31.60 2.82
N VAL A 434 0.16 -32.55 2.03
CA VAL A 434 -0.55 -32.25 0.77
C VAL A 434 -1.89 -31.55 1.04
N THR A 435 -2.63 -31.98 2.08
CA THR A 435 -3.85 -31.29 2.50
C THR A 435 -3.57 -29.84 2.91
N LEU A 436 -2.51 -29.58 3.70
CA LEU A 436 -2.12 -28.23 4.10
C LEU A 436 -1.81 -27.33 2.90
N GLN A 437 -1.08 -27.85 1.91
CA GLN A 437 -0.78 -27.16 0.67
C GLN A 437 -2.05 -26.70 -0.05
N PHE A 438 -3.05 -27.59 -0.19
CA PHE A 438 -4.32 -27.23 -0.81
C PHE A 438 -5.14 -26.26 0.03
N ILE A 439 -5.09 -26.35 1.37
CA ILE A 439 -5.76 -25.38 2.24
C ILE A 439 -5.27 -23.98 1.90
N ILE A 440 -3.95 -23.79 1.84
CA ILE A 440 -3.33 -22.50 1.53
C ILE A 440 -3.71 -22.04 0.12
N SER A 441 -3.64 -22.93 -0.89
CA SER A 441 -4.03 -22.58 -2.25
C SER A 441 -5.49 -22.13 -2.36
N VAL A 442 -6.40 -22.80 -1.66
CA VAL A 442 -7.84 -22.44 -1.65
C VAL A 442 -8.05 -21.12 -0.93
N VAL A 443 -7.42 -20.89 0.23
CA VAL A 443 -7.50 -19.60 0.95
C VAL A 443 -7.02 -18.46 0.05
N LEU A 444 -5.85 -18.58 -0.57
CA LEU A 444 -5.30 -17.58 -1.50
C LEU A 444 -6.20 -17.33 -2.73
N LEU A 445 -6.75 -18.38 -3.31
CA LEU A 445 -7.68 -18.29 -4.43
C LEU A 445 -8.96 -17.53 -4.07
N CYS A 446 -9.57 -17.88 -2.93
CA CYS A 446 -10.74 -17.17 -2.41
C CYS A 446 -10.40 -15.71 -2.09
N GLY A 447 -9.25 -15.45 -1.48
CA GLY A 447 -8.82 -14.09 -1.16
C GLY A 447 -8.57 -13.22 -2.38
N THR A 448 -7.98 -13.77 -3.44
CA THR A 448 -7.82 -13.04 -4.71
C THR A 448 -9.18 -12.63 -5.25
N MET A 449 -10.15 -13.54 -5.19
CA MET A 449 -11.49 -13.29 -5.68
C MET A 449 -12.21 -12.21 -4.85
N VAL A 450 -12.13 -12.32 -3.51
CA VAL A 450 -12.73 -11.35 -2.57
C VAL A 450 -12.05 -9.99 -2.69
N ALA A 451 -10.71 -9.92 -2.69
CA ALA A 451 -9.95 -8.68 -2.81
C ALA A 451 -10.23 -7.97 -4.14
N THR A 452 -10.24 -8.72 -5.26
CA THR A 452 -10.57 -8.15 -6.59
C THR A 452 -12.00 -7.63 -6.62
N ARG A 453 -12.96 -8.35 -6.02
CA ARG A 453 -14.35 -7.90 -5.96
C ARG A 453 -14.54 -6.70 -5.06
N GLN A 454 -13.85 -6.64 -3.93
CA GLN A 454 -13.86 -5.48 -3.03
C GLN A 454 -13.26 -4.26 -3.72
N ALA A 455 -12.11 -4.42 -4.40
CA ALA A 455 -11.49 -3.33 -5.16
C ALA A 455 -12.38 -2.82 -6.31
N ASN A 456 -13.06 -3.72 -7.02
CA ASN A 456 -14.02 -3.34 -8.07
C ASN A 456 -15.27 -2.66 -7.50
N TYR A 457 -15.79 -3.16 -6.38
CA TYR A 457 -16.93 -2.54 -5.69
C TYR A 457 -16.63 -1.09 -5.30
N LEU A 458 -15.45 -0.82 -4.73
CA LEU A 458 -15.04 0.54 -4.39
C LEU A 458 -14.88 1.45 -5.63
N MET A 459 -14.52 0.88 -6.79
CA MET A 459 -14.44 1.67 -8.03
C MET A 459 -15.79 1.98 -8.67
N GLU A 460 -16.77 1.10 -8.48
CA GLU A 460 -18.11 1.23 -9.07
C GLU A 460 -19.08 2.00 -8.16
N LYS A 461 -18.75 2.10 -6.86
CA LYS A 461 -19.57 2.81 -5.88
C LYS A 461 -19.63 4.30 -6.20
N GLU A 462 -20.86 4.84 -6.22
CA GLU A 462 -21.12 6.25 -6.47
C GLU A 462 -20.62 7.11 -5.31
N MET A 463 -19.96 8.23 -5.66
CA MET A 463 -19.38 9.18 -4.71
C MET A 463 -20.35 10.29 -4.28
N GLY A 464 -21.58 10.32 -4.82
CA GLY A 464 -22.50 11.46 -4.70
C GLY A 464 -22.12 12.67 -5.57
N VAL A 465 -21.09 12.54 -6.42
CA VAL A 465 -20.62 13.56 -7.36
C VAL A 465 -20.24 12.92 -8.70
N ASP A 466 -20.55 13.58 -9.82
CA ASP A 466 -20.13 13.15 -11.15
C ASP A 466 -18.80 13.81 -11.57
N TYR A 467 -17.71 13.12 -11.29
CA TYR A 467 -16.35 13.53 -11.65
C TYR A 467 -15.88 13.04 -13.03
N ARG A 468 -16.69 12.24 -13.75
CA ARG A 468 -16.27 11.66 -15.04
C ARG A 468 -16.07 12.76 -16.07
N GLN A 469 -15.15 12.52 -17.01
CA GLN A 469 -14.86 13.42 -18.13
C GLN A 469 -14.50 14.85 -17.68
N SER A 470 -13.92 14.98 -16.48
CA SER A 470 -13.56 16.27 -15.90
C SER A 470 -12.04 16.46 -15.92
N LEU A 471 -11.58 17.57 -16.48
CA LEU A 471 -10.20 18.02 -16.41
C LEU A 471 -10.10 19.14 -15.39
N VAL A 472 -9.27 18.95 -14.38
CA VAL A 472 -8.96 20.00 -13.39
C VAL A 472 -7.67 20.68 -13.81
N ILE A 473 -7.71 22.00 -13.93
CA ILE A 473 -6.58 22.88 -14.10
C ILE A 473 -6.39 23.64 -12.78
N SER A 474 -5.17 23.70 -12.30
CA SER A 474 -4.87 24.48 -11.10
C SER A 474 -4.88 25.97 -11.42
N ALA A 475 -5.52 26.76 -10.57
CA ALA A 475 -5.46 28.21 -10.70
C ALA A 475 -4.01 28.70 -10.55
N PRO A 476 -3.60 29.71 -11.32
CA PRO A 476 -2.25 30.24 -11.26
C PRO A 476 -2.01 30.92 -9.92
N ARG A 477 -0.83 30.69 -9.33
CA ARG A 477 -0.40 31.40 -8.13
C ARG A 477 0.58 32.49 -8.52
N THR A 478 0.03 33.69 -8.65
CA THR A 478 0.77 34.90 -8.98
C THR A 478 0.84 35.84 -7.79
N GLY A 479 1.80 36.76 -7.81
CA GLY A 479 1.87 37.86 -6.87
C GLY A 479 0.84 38.96 -7.11
N GLU A 480 -0.07 38.77 -8.07
CA GLU A 480 -1.06 39.76 -8.46
C GLU A 480 -2.16 39.90 -7.42
N ALA A 481 -2.82 41.07 -7.41
CA ALA A 481 -4.02 41.25 -6.60
C ALA A 481 -5.11 40.23 -7.01
N GLN A 482 -5.78 39.65 -6.01
CA GLN A 482 -6.78 38.58 -6.20
C GLN A 482 -7.88 38.98 -7.20
N GLU A 483 -8.32 40.23 -7.19
CA GLU A 483 -9.34 40.74 -8.13
C GLU A 483 -8.88 40.69 -9.59
N ASN A 484 -7.60 40.97 -9.85
CA ASN A 484 -7.03 40.93 -11.20
C ASN A 484 -6.85 39.49 -11.67
N LEU A 485 -6.39 38.60 -10.78
CA LEU A 485 -6.29 37.17 -11.03
C LEU A 485 -7.67 36.58 -11.37
N HIS A 486 -8.69 36.92 -10.57
CA HIS A 486 -10.07 36.49 -10.79
C HIS A 486 -10.61 36.97 -12.15
N ARG A 487 -10.41 38.25 -12.50
CA ARG A 487 -10.77 38.76 -13.83
C ARG A 487 -10.11 38.00 -14.97
N LYS A 488 -8.81 37.71 -14.88
CA LYS A 488 -8.09 36.93 -15.90
C LYS A 488 -8.63 35.50 -15.99
N LEU A 489 -8.97 34.88 -14.86
CA LEU A 489 -9.60 33.55 -14.83
C LEU A 489 -10.99 33.55 -15.48
N LEU A 490 -11.81 34.59 -15.28
CA LEU A 490 -13.08 34.75 -15.98
C LEU A 490 -12.90 34.95 -17.49
N LEU A 491 -11.92 35.75 -17.92
CA LEU A 491 -11.60 35.87 -19.35
C LEU A 491 -11.14 34.55 -19.97
N LEU A 492 -10.37 33.76 -19.22
CA LEU A 492 -9.98 32.42 -19.63
C LEU A 492 -11.21 31.48 -19.70
N LYS A 493 -12.12 31.54 -18.71
CA LYS A 493 -13.41 30.83 -18.73
C LYS A 493 -14.17 31.11 -20.04
N ASP A 494 -14.37 32.38 -20.37
CA ASP A 494 -15.14 32.80 -21.55
C ASP A 494 -14.52 32.27 -22.85
N LYS A 495 -13.18 32.24 -22.93
CA LYS A 495 -12.46 31.64 -24.07
C LYS A 495 -12.63 30.11 -24.12
N LEU A 496 -12.58 29.43 -22.97
CA LEU A 496 -12.63 27.97 -22.89
C LEU A 496 -14.03 27.42 -23.19
N ILE A 497 -15.09 28.09 -22.74
CA ILE A 497 -16.49 27.68 -22.99
C ILE A 497 -16.87 27.82 -24.47
N GLN A 498 -16.16 28.64 -25.25
CA GLN A 498 -16.35 28.72 -26.70
C GLN A 498 -15.85 27.48 -27.46
N LEU A 499 -15.13 26.57 -26.80
CA LEU A 499 -14.69 25.33 -27.41
C LEU A 499 -15.88 24.35 -27.50
N PRO A 500 -16.22 23.83 -28.70
CA PRO A 500 -17.35 22.92 -28.86
C PRO A 500 -17.18 21.60 -28.10
N GLU A 501 -15.96 21.25 -27.71
CA GLU A 501 -15.66 20.05 -26.92
C GLU A 501 -15.88 20.23 -25.41
N VAL A 502 -16.00 21.46 -24.93
CA VAL A 502 -16.24 21.81 -23.51
C VAL A 502 -17.75 21.99 -23.30
N GLU A 503 -18.33 21.15 -22.43
CA GLU A 503 -19.77 21.14 -22.13
C GLU A 503 -20.12 22.10 -21.00
N ASN A 504 -19.33 22.07 -19.93
CA ASN A 504 -19.60 22.85 -18.71
C ASN A 504 -18.30 23.20 -17.99
N PHE A 505 -18.42 24.05 -16.98
CA PHE A 505 -17.31 24.68 -16.28
C PHE A 505 -17.67 24.98 -14.82
N THR A 506 -16.72 24.84 -13.89
CA THR A 506 -16.86 25.33 -12.52
C THR A 506 -15.52 25.73 -11.89
N PHE A 507 -15.57 26.66 -10.95
CA PHE A 507 -14.48 26.99 -10.04
C PHE A 507 -14.76 26.51 -8.62
N SER A 508 -13.71 26.03 -7.95
CA SER A 508 -13.78 25.67 -6.54
C SER A 508 -12.45 25.85 -5.80
N SER A 509 -12.50 25.97 -4.47
CA SER A 509 -11.30 25.99 -3.62
C SER A 509 -10.65 24.63 -3.48
N ASP A 510 -11.44 23.58 -3.62
CA ASP A 510 -11.04 22.18 -3.44
C ASP A 510 -11.81 21.38 -4.51
N VAL A 511 -11.36 20.18 -4.87
CA VAL A 511 -12.09 19.29 -5.80
C VAL A 511 -12.28 17.90 -5.18
N PRO A 512 -13.30 17.13 -5.58
CA PRO A 512 -13.43 15.73 -5.16
C PRO A 512 -12.12 14.95 -5.39
N GLY A 513 -11.76 14.06 -4.46
CA GLY A 513 -10.48 13.34 -4.44
C GLY A 513 -9.33 13.99 -3.69
N GLN A 514 -9.60 15.08 -2.98
CA GLN A 514 -8.61 15.79 -2.18
C GLN A 514 -9.18 16.07 -0.80
N GLU A 515 -8.31 16.31 0.18
CA GLU A 515 -8.76 16.78 1.48
C GLU A 515 -9.29 18.21 1.36
N ILE A 516 -10.38 18.51 2.08
CA ILE A 516 -10.84 19.89 2.22
C ILE A 516 -9.92 20.59 3.22
N GLU A 517 -9.19 21.60 2.76
CA GLU A 517 -8.20 22.29 3.59
C GLU A 517 -8.84 23.27 4.58
N ASN A 518 -10.02 23.81 4.26
CA ASN A 518 -10.64 24.88 5.02
C ASN A 518 -11.61 24.36 6.06
N TRP A 519 -11.45 24.87 7.28
CA TRP A 519 -12.39 24.64 8.37
C TRP A 519 -13.27 25.87 8.60
N PHE A 520 -14.54 25.61 8.85
CA PHE A 520 -15.54 26.62 9.07
C PHE A 520 -16.30 26.31 10.34
N GLY A 521 -16.26 27.26 11.26
CA GLY A 521 -17.03 27.19 12.48
C GLY A 521 -18.33 27.96 12.31
N CYS A 522 -19.48 27.34 12.60
CA CYS A 522 -20.72 28.09 12.79
C CYS A 522 -21.60 27.53 13.91
N LYS A 523 -22.56 28.35 14.33
CA LYS A 523 -23.57 27.98 15.33
C LYS A 523 -24.94 28.52 14.94
N ARG A 524 -26.01 27.93 15.47
CA ARG A 524 -27.37 28.46 15.28
C ARG A 524 -27.54 29.83 15.93
N LYS A 525 -28.21 30.75 15.25
CA LYS A 525 -28.59 32.05 15.83
C LYS A 525 -29.58 31.84 16.98
N GLY A 526 -29.31 32.44 18.14
CA GLY A 526 -30.17 32.34 19.34
C GLY A 526 -29.97 31.08 20.19
N TYR A 527 -29.09 30.16 19.79
CA TYR A 527 -28.63 29.08 20.66
C TYR A 527 -27.36 29.52 21.37
N ASP A 528 -27.38 29.48 22.70
CA ASP A 528 -26.31 29.95 23.58
C ASP A 528 -25.31 28.83 23.94
N ASN A 529 -25.38 27.68 23.28
CA ASN A 529 -24.27 26.74 23.33
C ASN A 529 -23.01 27.49 22.84
N SER A 530 -21.96 27.48 23.65
CA SER A 530 -20.63 28.05 23.37
C SER A 530 -19.95 27.41 22.15
N ASP A 531 -20.67 26.59 21.40
CA ASP A 531 -20.16 25.67 20.41
C ASP A 531 -20.20 26.30 19.03
N ASN A 532 -19.02 26.68 18.56
CA ASN A 532 -18.77 26.87 17.15
C ASN A 532 -18.49 25.47 16.58
N ASN A 533 -19.53 24.80 16.08
CA ASN A 533 -19.39 23.48 15.50
C ASN A 533 -18.47 23.54 14.28
N GLY A 534 -17.64 22.52 14.15
CA GLY A 534 -16.69 22.38 13.05
C GLY A 534 -17.30 21.76 11.81
N TYR A 535 -17.10 22.43 10.69
CA TYR A 535 -17.49 21.96 9.36
C TYR A 535 -16.32 22.12 8.41
N PHE A 536 -16.28 21.28 7.39
CA PHE A 536 -15.41 21.48 6.25
C PHE A 536 -16.03 22.53 5.33
N GLN A 537 -15.22 23.42 4.76
CA GLN A 537 -15.71 24.48 3.89
C GLN A 537 -15.17 24.35 2.49
N ILE A 538 -16.07 24.35 1.52
CA ILE A 538 -15.74 24.45 0.11
C ILE A 538 -16.24 25.81 -0.38
N ALA A 539 -15.33 26.62 -0.92
CA ALA A 539 -15.69 27.80 -1.67
C ALA A 539 -15.91 27.42 -3.14
N VAL A 540 -17.06 27.79 -3.69
CA VAL A 540 -17.49 27.39 -5.03
C VAL A 540 -17.96 28.58 -5.84
N ASP A 541 -18.18 28.38 -7.14
CA ASP A 541 -19.07 29.21 -7.94
C ASP A 541 -20.52 28.68 -7.93
N GLU A 542 -21.40 29.43 -8.58
CA GLU A 542 -22.81 29.11 -8.69
C GLU A 542 -23.08 27.80 -9.46
N GLN A 543 -22.16 27.38 -10.33
CA GLN A 543 -22.33 26.22 -11.22
C GLN A 543 -21.92 24.90 -10.56
N PHE A 544 -21.17 24.93 -9.45
CA PHE A 544 -20.56 23.74 -8.85
C PHE A 544 -21.53 22.60 -8.56
N VAL A 545 -22.68 22.90 -7.94
CA VAL A 545 -23.67 21.89 -7.55
C VAL A 545 -24.25 21.19 -8.78
N GLU A 546 -24.56 21.96 -9.82
CA GLU A 546 -25.07 21.44 -11.10
C GLU A 546 -23.98 20.71 -11.89
N PHE A 547 -22.77 21.26 -11.94
CA PHE A 547 -21.61 20.71 -12.64
C PHE A 547 -21.26 19.30 -12.17
N TYR A 548 -21.23 19.10 -10.84
CA TYR A 548 -20.96 17.80 -10.24
C TYR A 548 -22.23 16.97 -10.04
N ASN A 549 -23.41 17.47 -10.44
CA ASN A 549 -24.70 16.81 -10.25
C ASN A 549 -24.91 16.34 -8.80
N VAL A 550 -24.63 17.22 -7.84
CA VAL A 550 -24.89 16.96 -6.42
C VAL A 550 -26.39 17.14 -6.19
N GLU A 551 -27.04 16.13 -5.63
CA GLU A 551 -28.48 16.13 -5.42
C GLU A 551 -28.89 17.18 -4.38
N LEU A 552 -29.86 18.04 -4.75
CA LEU A 552 -30.46 19.02 -3.85
C LEU A 552 -31.70 18.39 -3.18
N LEU A 553 -31.67 18.23 -1.87
CA LEU A 553 -32.75 17.62 -1.10
C LEU A 553 -33.83 18.64 -0.71
N ALA A 554 -33.42 19.86 -0.31
CA ALA A 554 -34.35 20.92 0.08
C ALA A 554 -33.81 22.32 -0.24
N GLY A 555 -34.72 23.27 -0.47
CA GLY A 555 -34.37 24.68 -0.73
C GLY A 555 -33.96 24.95 -2.18
N ARG A 556 -32.88 25.69 -2.38
CA ARG A 556 -32.34 26.09 -3.71
C ARG A 556 -30.82 26.12 -3.73
N THR A 557 -30.24 26.17 -4.92
CA THR A 557 -28.82 26.48 -5.15
C THR A 557 -28.56 27.99 -5.32
N PHE A 558 -27.30 28.37 -5.52
CA PHE A 558 -26.89 29.75 -5.82
C PHE A 558 -27.39 30.18 -7.22
N TYR A 559 -27.78 31.45 -7.36
CA TYR A 559 -28.14 32.01 -8.66
C TYR A 559 -26.92 32.55 -9.42
N GLU A 560 -27.04 32.63 -10.74
CA GLU A 560 -26.05 33.32 -11.57
C GLU A 560 -25.93 34.80 -11.19
N GLY A 561 -24.70 35.25 -10.93
CA GLY A 561 -24.40 36.61 -10.48
C GLY A 561 -24.74 36.89 -9.00
N GLU A 562 -25.13 35.87 -8.22
CA GLU A 562 -25.26 35.99 -6.76
C GLU A 562 -23.90 36.35 -6.12
N LYS A 563 -23.91 37.12 -5.03
CA LYS A 563 -22.67 37.59 -4.37
C LYS A 563 -22.56 37.09 -2.94
N ASN A 564 -21.33 36.79 -2.51
CA ASN A 564 -20.98 36.36 -1.14
C ASN A 564 -21.44 37.34 -0.04
N GLU A 565 -21.61 38.63 -0.36
CA GLU A 565 -22.07 39.64 0.59
C GLU A 565 -23.45 39.33 1.18
N GLN A 566 -24.28 38.57 0.45
CA GLN A 566 -25.60 38.13 0.89
C GLN A 566 -25.55 37.09 2.02
N GLY A 567 -24.39 36.44 2.23
CA GLY A 567 -24.20 35.48 3.32
C GLY A 567 -24.98 34.17 3.16
N ASN A 568 -25.27 33.75 1.93
CA ASN A 568 -25.98 32.51 1.65
C ASN A 568 -25.02 31.32 1.63
N ILE A 569 -25.44 30.20 2.21
CA ILE A 569 -24.67 28.96 2.28
C ILE A 569 -25.54 27.74 1.98
N LEU A 570 -24.93 26.68 1.48
CA LEU A 570 -25.52 25.35 1.41
C LEU A 570 -24.84 24.42 2.42
N MET A 571 -25.56 23.39 2.85
CA MET A 571 -25.06 22.39 3.79
C MET A 571 -25.43 20.99 3.29
N ASN A 572 -24.61 19.99 3.59
CA ASN A 572 -25.04 18.59 3.40
C ASN A 572 -25.82 18.08 4.61
N VAL A 573 -26.37 16.86 4.50
CA VAL A 573 -27.16 16.19 5.55
C VAL A 573 -26.37 16.13 6.86
N GLN A 574 -25.13 15.65 6.86
CA GLN A 574 -24.35 15.58 8.09
C GLN A 574 -24.05 16.94 8.73
N ALA A 575 -23.99 18.03 7.95
CA ALA A 575 -23.81 19.37 8.51
C ALA A 575 -25.06 19.85 9.26
N ILE A 576 -26.25 19.61 8.73
CA ILE A 576 -27.50 20.01 9.40
C ILE A 576 -27.81 19.13 10.61
N GLU A 577 -27.50 17.83 10.56
CA GLU A 577 -27.60 16.92 11.71
C GLU A 577 -26.67 17.35 12.83
N ARG A 578 -25.43 17.75 12.50
CA ARG A 578 -24.49 18.31 13.48
C ARG A 578 -24.96 19.66 14.05
N LEU A 579 -25.71 20.46 13.30
CA LEU A 579 -26.40 21.63 13.85
C LEU A 579 -27.56 21.23 14.78
N GLY A 580 -28.06 20.00 14.66
CA GLY A 580 -29.17 19.43 15.44
C GLY A 580 -30.51 19.48 14.72
N TYR A 581 -30.53 19.53 13.37
CA TYR A 581 -31.76 19.45 12.55
C TYR A 581 -31.90 18.00 12.12
N SER A 582 -33.11 17.45 12.17
CA SER A 582 -33.35 16.06 11.78
C SER A 582 -33.74 15.94 10.31
N GLU A 583 -34.40 16.95 9.75
CA GLU A 583 -34.90 16.94 8.37
C GLU A 583 -34.31 18.12 7.56
N PRO A 584 -33.97 17.92 6.27
CA PRO A 584 -33.47 18.97 5.38
C PRO A 584 -34.33 20.24 5.33
N GLU A 585 -35.65 20.10 5.28
CA GLU A 585 -36.59 21.21 5.16
C GLU A 585 -36.59 22.12 6.40
N GLU A 586 -36.26 21.58 7.58
CA GLU A 586 -36.19 22.36 8.82
C GLU A 586 -35.00 23.32 8.84
N ALA A 587 -33.93 22.99 8.13
CA ALA A 587 -32.70 23.77 8.10
C ALA A 587 -32.77 24.94 7.11
N VAL A 588 -33.60 24.86 6.07
CA VAL A 588 -33.76 25.91 5.05
C VAL A 588 -34.26 27.21 5.68
N ASP A 589 -33.73 28.34 5.20
CA ASP A 589 -33.97 29.71 5.67
C ASP A 589 -33.57 30.01 7.13
N LYS A 590 -32.93 29.06 7.82
CA LYS A 590 -32.38 29.29 9.15
C LYS A 590 -31.07 30.08 9.07
N ILE A 591 -30.80 30.81 10.14
CA ILE A 591 -29.60 31.64 10.27
C ILE A 591 -28.59 30.97 11.18
N VAL A 592 -27.37 30.83 10.67
CA VAL A 592 -26.19 30.47 11.46
C VAL A 592 -25.28 31.68 11.61
N VAL A 593 -24.51 31.71 12.69
CA VAL A 593 -23.54 32.76 13.01
C VAL A 593 -22.16 32.17 12.92
N SER A 594 -21.30 32.75 12.10
CA SER A 594 -19.88 32.40 11.97
C SER A 594 -19.03 33.64 12.14
N ARG A 595 -18.11 33.64 13.11
CA ARG A 595 -17.19 34.77 13.38
C ARG A 595 -17.91 36.14 13.49
N GLY A 596 -19.13 36.13 14.05
CA GLY A 596 -19.98 37.33 14.19
C GLY A 596 -20.76 37.74 12.94
N LYS A 597 -20.59 37.06 11.79
CA LYS A 597 -21.38 37.24 10.58
C LYS A 597 -22.58 36.28 10.58
N GLU A 598 -23.75 36.80 10.29
CA GLU A 598 -24.95 36.01 10.05
C GLU A 598 -24.96 35.45 8.63
N LEU A 599 -25.29 34.18 8.50
CA LEU A 599 -25.33 33.45 7.24
C LEU A 599 -26.64 32.65 7.16
N ARG A 600 -27.26 32.63 5.99
CA ARG A 600 -28.54 31.97 5.74
C ARG A 600 -28.32 30.64 5.01
N ILE A 601 -28.88 29.57 5.56
CA ILE A 601 -28.93 28.27 4.88
C ILE A 601 -30.01 28.36 3.79
N ILE A 602 -29.61 28.37 2.52
CA ILE A 602 -30.55 28.50 1.39
C ILE A 602 -30.97 27.16 0.79
N GLY A 603 -30.24 26.09 1.11
CA GLY A 603 -30.52 24.75 0.63
C GLY A 603 -29.67 23.69 1.32
N VAL A 604 -30.16 22.45 1.23
CA VAL A 604 -29.51 21.26 1.76
C VAL A 604 -29.29 20.28 0.62
N VAL A 605 -28.06 19.82 0.47
CA VAL A 605 -27.65 18.83 -0.53
C VAL A 605 -27.45 17.46 0.11
N ASP A 606 -27.48 16.41 -0.71
CA ASP A 606 -27.14 15.06 -0.24
C ASP A 606 -25.65 14.97 0.15
N ASP A 607 -25.32 13.95 0.95
CA ASP A 607 -23.97 13.67 1.34
C ASP A 607 -23.12 13.19 0.15
N PHE A 608 -21.93 13.76 0.01
CA PHE A 608 -20.96 13.34 -1.01
C PHE A 608 -19.61 13.03 -0.39
N HIS A 609 -18.91 12.07 -0.99
CA HIS A 609 -17.59 11.64 -0.58
C HIS A 609 -16.52 12.53 -1.19
N TYR A 610 -15.96 13.42 -0.37
CA TYR A 610 -15.02 14.40 -0.90
C TYR A 610 -13.59 13.90 -1.01
N LYS A 611 -13.06 13.20 0.02
CA LYS A 611 -11.66 12.75 0.06
C LYS A 611 -11.45 11.44 -0.70
N SER A 612 -12.22 10.42 -0.37
CA SER A 612 -12.16 9.09 -0.97
C SER A 612 -13.45 8.35 -0.64
N ILE A 613 -13.84 7.39 -1.48
CA ILE A 613 -14.94 6.48 -1.16
C ILE A 613 -14.68 5.64 0.10
N LYS A 614 -13.42 5.57 0.56
CA LYS A 614 -13.06 4.86 1.79
C LYS A 614 -13.41 5.63 3.06
N ASN A 615 -13.69 6.92 2.95
CA ASN A 615 -14.03 7.79 4.07
C ASN A 615 -15.54 8.04 4.10
N GLU A 616 -16.10 8.20 5.29
CA GLU A 616 -17.47 8.69 5.43
C GLU A 616 -17.60 10.10 4.86
N ALA A 617 -18.81 10.48 4.47
CA ALA A 617 -19.09 11.86 4.15
C ALA A 617 -18.81 12.72 5.40
N VAL A 618 -18.42 13.97 5.18
CA VAL A 618 -18.07 14.88 6.27
C VAL A 618 -19.06 16.05 6.33
N PRO A 619 -19.37 16.60 7.52
CA PRO A 619 -20.17 17.82 7.66
C PRO A 619 -19.56 18.98 6.85
N THR A 620 -20.21 19.34 5.74
CA THR A 620 -19.70 20.27 4.74
C THR A 620 -20.60 21.49 4.60
N VAL A 621 -19.98 22.66 4.58
CA VAL A 621 -20.60 23.94 4.26
C VAL A 621 -20.05 24.42 2.92
N ILE A 622 -20.95 24.68 1.98
CA ILE A 622 -20.61 25.19 0.66
C ILE A 622 -20.94 26.69 0.65
N THR A 623 -19.93 27.50 0.33
CA THR A 623 -20.03 28.96 0.31
C THR A 623 -19.69 29.51 -1.06
N LEU A 624 -20.40 30.55 -1.50
CA LEU A 624 -20.05 31.29 -2.70
C LEU A 624 -18.91 32.26 -2.40
N ASP A 625 -17.69 32.01 -2.87
CA ASP A 625 -16.54 32.90 -2.63
C ASP A 625 -15.57 32.93 -3.82
N ASP A 626 -15.63 34.02 -4.56
CA ASP A 626 -14.82 34.27 -5.75
C ASP A 626 -13.32 34.43 -5.48
N SER A 627 -12.94 34.79 -4.25
CA SER A 627 -11.57 35.10 -3.87
C SER A 627 -10.71 33.88 -3.52
N LYS A 628 -11.34 32.71 -3.37
CA LYS A 628 -10.68 31.47 -2.89
C LYS A 628 -10.65 30.33 -3.89
N LYS A 629 -10.95 30.62 -5.16
CA LYS A 629 -11.00 29.63 -6.25
C LYS A 629 -9.59 29.14 -6.60
N LYS A 630 -9.24 27.92 -6.17
CA LYS A 630 -7.91 27.29 -6.40
C LYS A 630 -7.89 26.39 -7.63
N PHE A 631 -9.05 25.91 -8.06
CA PHE A 631 -9.19 24.95 -9.14
C PHE A 631 -10.21 25.42 -10.16
N LEU A 632 -9.91 25.07 -11.40
CA LEU A 632 -10.70 25.28 -12.59
C LEU A 632 -11.07 23.90 -13.14
N THR A 633 -12.35 23.56 -13.20
CA THR A 633 -12.77 22.25 -13.71
C THR A 633 -13.58 22.40 -14.98
N LEU A 634 -13.18 21.66 -16.02
CA LEU A 634 -13.85 21.60 -17.32
C LEU A 634 -14.51 20.24 -17.49
N LYS A 635 -15.79 20.23 -17.91
CA LYS A 635 -16.50 19.02 -18.32
C LYS A 635 -16.41 18.89 -19.84
N PHE A 636 -16.05 17.71 -20.33
CA PHE A 636 -16.00 17.43 -21.76
C PHE A 636 -17.18 16.57 -22.19
N VAL A 637 -17.67 16.82 -23.40
CA VAL A 637 -18.76 16.06 -24.02
C VAL A 637 -18.44 14.56 -24.07
N ALA A 638 -19.45 13.72 -23.80
CA ALA A 638 -19.29 12.28 -23.81
C ALA A 638 -18.77 11.75 -25.17
N GLY A 639 -17.74 10.90 -25.12
CA GLY A 639 -17.04 10.37 -26.32
C GLY A 639 -15.74 11.10 -26.68
N SER A 640 -15.47 12.25 -26.07
CA SER A 640 -14.25 13.06 -26.30
C SER A 640 -13.01 12.57 -25.55
N GLN A 641 -13.06 11.47 -24.78
CA GLN A 641 -11.91 11.05 -23.96
C GLN A 641 -10.65 10.74 -24.79
N GLY A 642 -10.83 10.21 -26.01
CA GLY A 642 -9.73 10.08 -26.99
C GLY A 642 -9.23 11.41 -27.56
N ASN A 643 -10.04 12.48 -27.46
CA ASN A 643 -9.76 13.83 -27.94
C ASN A 643 -9.16 14.75 -26.87
N ILE A 644 -9.28 14.48 -25.55
CA ILE A 644 -8.68 15.35 -24.53
C ILE A 644 -7.17 15.48 -24.75
N ALA A 645 -6.49 14.38 -25.06
CA ALA A 645 -5.06 14.39 -25.39
C ALA A 645 -4.72 15.31 -26.59
N LEU A 646 -5.63 15.41 -27.56
CA LEU A 646 -5.49 16.29 -28.73
C LEU A 646 -5.85 17.76 -28.41
N LEU A 647 -6.66 18.00 -27.39
CA LEU A 647 -7.06 19.33 -26.92
C LEU A 647 -6.06 19.95 -25.95
N LEU A 648 -5.29 19.12 -25.22
CA LEU A 648 -4.32 19.59 -24.22
C LEU A 648 -3.35 20.66 -24.74
N PRO A 649 -2.71 20.52 -25.93
CA PRO A 649 -1.83 21.56 -26.45
C PRO A 649 -2.56 22.88 -26.71
N LYS A 650 -3.84 22.82 -27.10
CA LYS A 650 -4.68 24.00 -27.35
C LYS A 650 -5.05 24.67 -26.02
N LEU A 651 -5.46 23.90 -25.02
CA LEU A 651 -5.75 24.40 -23.68
C LEU A 651 -4.52 25.02 -23.03
N GLU A 652 -3.36 24.37 -23.17
CA GLU A 652 -2.08 24.87 -22.69
C GLU A 652 -1.70 26.20 -23.35
N ALA A 653 -1.86 26.33 -24.67
CA ALA A 653 -1.59 27.58 -25.38
C ALA A 653 -2.50 28.73 -24.89
N MET A 654 -3.79 28.47 -24.70
CA MET A 654 -4.75 29.46 -24.18
C MET A 654 -4.44 29.86 -22.73
N TYR A 655 -4.03 28.89 -21.90
CA TYR A 655 -3.60 29.15 -20.53
C TYR A 655 -2.33 29.99 -20.50
N ARG A 656 -1.31 29.65 -21.30
CA ARG A 656 -0.03 30.38 -21.39
C ARG A 656 -0.19 31.80 -21.95
N GLU A 657 -1.15 32.04 -22.84
CA GLU A 657 -1.48 33.40 -23.30
C GLU A 657 -1.96 34.28 -22.14
N SER A 658 -2.74 33.70 -21.22
CA SER A 658 -3.29 34.41 -20.06
C SER A 658 -2.29 34.50 -18.89
N PHE A 659 -1.45 33.47 -18.75
CA PHE A 659 -0.51 33.28 -17.64
C PHE A 659 0.86 32.76 -18.14
N PRO A 660 1.68 33.61 -18.77
CA PRO A 660 2.93 33.18 -19.43
C PRO A 660 3.99 32.67 -18.46
N ASP A 661 3.93 33.11 -17.20
CA ASP A 661 4.89 32.80 -16.13
C ASP A 661 4.38 31.71 -15.17
N GLN A 662 3.39 30.92 -15.58
CA GLN A 662 2.78 29.91 -14.73
C GLN A 662 2.76 28.55 -15.43
N PRO A 663 3.04 27.46 -14.70
CA PRO A 663 2.93 26.12 -15.25
C PRO A 663 1.47 25.81 -15.57
N PHE A 664 1.23 25.18 -16.71
CA PHE A 664 -0.06 24.58 -17.04
C PHE A 664 -0.16 23.23 -16.31
N ASP A 665 -0.58 23.28 -15.05
CA ASP A 665 -0.74 22.09 -14.22
C ASP A 665 -2.20 21.61 -14.26
N TYR A 666 -2.38 20.40 -14.78
CA TYR A 666 -3.68 19.78 -14.92
C TYR A 666 -3.64 18.31 -14.49
N PHE A 667 -4.81 17.80 -14.14
CA PHE A 667 -5.03 16.37 -13.96
C PHE A 667 -6.46 16.00 -14.34
N LEU A 668 -6.62 14.75 -14.77
CA LEU A 668 -7.93 14.17 -15.01
C LEU A 668 -8.52 13.69 -13.68
N LEU A 669 -9.75 14.11 -13.37
CA LEU A 669 -10.36 13.83 -12.08
C LEU A 669 -10.68 12.35 -11.89
N ASP A 670 -11.06 11.65 -12.97
CA ASP A 670 -11.27 10.21 -12.99
C ASP A 670 -9.98 9.41 -12.76
N GLU A 671 -8.86 9.86 -13.34
CA GLU A 671 -7.55 9.28 -13.07
C GLU A 671 -7.12 9.52 -11.62
N LYS A 672 -7.32 10.74 -11.10
CA LYS A 672 -7.06 11.08 -9.70
C LYS A 672 -7.84 10.17 -8.75
N MET A 673 -9.13 9.94 -9.01
CA MET A 673 -9.96 9.03 -8.18
C MET A 673 -9.42 7.60 -8.20
N ARG A 674 -8.91 7.15 -9.35
CA ARG A 674 -8.34 5.81 -9.50
C ARG A 674 -7.00 5.66 -8.78
N ILE A 675 -6.23 6.74 -8.61
CA ILE A 675 -4.96 6.72 -7.88
C ILE A 675 -5.19 6.39 -6.40
N ASP A 676 -6.25 6.91 -5.78
CA ASP A 676 -6.51 6.66 -4.35
C ASP A 676 -6.94 5.20 -4.08
N LEU A 677 -7.44 4.51 -5.11
CA LEU A 677 -7.74 3.06 -5.10
C LEU A 677 -6.56 2.19 -5.59
N LYS A 678 -5.43 2.81 -5.96
CA LYS A 678 -4.25 2.10 -6.45
C LYS A 678 -3.66 1.14 -5.41
N PRO A 679 -3.56 1.48 -4.10
CA PRO A 679 -3.07 0.53 -3.11
C PRO A 679 -3.88 -0.78 -3.08
N ASP A 680 -5.21 -0.72 -3.17
CA ASP A 680 -6.06 -1.93 -3.18
C ASP A 680 -5.91 -2.74 -4.48
N LYS A 681 -5.69 -2.06 -5.61
CA LYS A 681 -5.37 -2.73 -6.88
C LYS A 681 -4.01 -3.40 -6.87
N THR A 682 -2.99 -2.69 -6.41
CA THR A 682 -1.64 -3.25 -6.24
C THR A 682 -1.70 -4.44 -5.31
N PHE A 683 -2.41 -4.32 -4.18
CA PHE A 683 -2.66 -5.42 -3.26
C PHE A 683 -3.34 -6.60 -3.95
N SER A 684 -4.46 -6.38 -4.66
CA SER A 684 -5.20 -7.43 -5.38
C SER A 684 -4.34 -8.11 -6.46
N PHE A 685 -3.53 -7.33 -7.19
CA PHE A 685 -2.60 -7.83 -8.20
C PHE A 685 -1.51 -8.70 -7.58
N VAL A 686 -0.85 -8.20 -6.54
CA VAL A 686 0.21 -8.89 -5.79
C VAL A 686 -0.34 -10.21 -5.21
N PHE A 687 -1.53 -10.16 -4.60
CA PHE A 687 -2.21 -11.33 -4.06
C PHE A 687 -2.60 -12.35 -5.15
N GLY A 688 -3.09 -11.89 -6.29
CA GLY A 688 -3.41 -12.73 -7.44
C GLY A 688 -2.18 -13.42 -8.03
N LEU A 689 -1.08 -12.68 -8.18
CA LEU A 689 0.21 -13.22 -8.64
C LEU A 689 0.70 -14.33 -7.71
N PHE A 690 0.65 -14.14 -6.40
CA PHE A 690 1.06 -15.17 -5.43
C PHE A 690 0.11 -16.36 -5.38
N SER A 691 -1.19 -16.15 -5.63
CA SER A 691 -2.17 -17.24 -5.73
C SER A 691 -1.88 -18.13 -6.94
N ILE A 692 -1.55 -17.54 -8.09
CA ILE A 692 -1.13 -18.29 -9.29
C ILE A 692 0.13 -19.10 -8.99
N LEU A 693 1.13 -18.50 -8.34
CA LEU A 693 2.38 -19.20 -7.99
C LEU A 693 2.13 -20.34 -6.98
N ALA A 694 1.25 -20.14 -6.01
CA ALA A 694 0.86 -21.17 -5.05
C ALA A 694 0.19 -22.37 -5.75
N ILE A 695 -0.68 -22.12 -6.73
CA ILE A 695 -1.33 -23.15 -7.53
C ILE A 695 -0.31 -23.89 -8.40
N LEU A 696 0.63 -23.18 -9.03
CA LEU A 696 1.69 -23.82 -9.81
C LEU A 696 2.50 -24.77 -8.93
N ILE A 697 2.86 -24.36 -7.71
CA ILE A 697 3.56 -25.21 -6.74
C ILE A 697 2.69 -26.41 -6.33
N ALA A 698 1.38 -26.22 -6.11
CA ALA A 698 0.39 -27.28 -5.88
C ALA A 698 0.37 -28.32 -7.00
N VAL A 699 0.18 -27.86 -8.23
CA VAL A 699 0.11 -28.71 -9.41
C VAL A 699 1.41 -29.48 -9.62
N ILE A 700 2.58 -28.85 -9.47
CA ILE A 700 3.89 -29.51 -9.56
C ILE A 700 4.02 -30.63 -8.52
N GLY A 701 3.60 -30.38 -7.28
CA GLY A 701 3.60 -31.38 -6.21
C GLY A 701 2.72 -32.60 -6.56
N ILE A 702 1.51 -32.36 -7.06
CA ILE A 702 0.58 -33.41 -7.50
C ILE A 702 1.16 -34.20 -8.68
N VAL A 703 1.68 -33.52 -9.70
CA VAL A 703 2.28 -34.15 -10.88
C VAL A 703 3.37 -35.12 -10.44
N GLY A 704 4.26 -34.67 -9.57
CA GLY A 704 5.31 -35.52 -9.04
C GLY A 704 4.78 -36.74 -8.27
N LEU A 705 3.78 -36.57 -7.41
CA LEU A 705 3.13 -37.67 -6.68
C LEU A 705 2.48 -38.69 -7.62
N ILE A 706 1.75 -38.23 -8.63
CA ILE A 706 1.07 -39.10 -9.59
C ILE A 706 2.07 -39.89 -10.42
N LEU A 707 3.16 -39.26 -10.87
CA LEU A 707 4.21 -39.95 -11.61
C LEU A 707 4.82 -41.08 -10.78
N ILE A 708 5.02 -40.87 -9.48
CA ILE A 708 5.49 -41.92 -8.56
C ILE A 708 4.45 -43.04 -8.43
N THR A 709 3.17 -42.69 -8.25
CA THR A 709 2.09 -43.69 -8.14
C THR A 709 1.98 -44.53 -9.41
N ILE A 710 2.11 -43.90 -10.58
CA ILE A 710 2.14 -44.59 -11.88
C ILE A 710 3.34 -45.53 -11.92
N SER A 711 4.55 -45.08 -11.60
CA SER A 711 5.75 -45.94 -11.58
C SER A 711 5.58 -47.14 -10.63
N GLN A 712 4.97 -46.95 -9.46
CA GLN A 712 4.72 -48.03 -8.49
C GLN A 712 3.63 -49.01 -8.93
N ARG A 713 2.65 -48.54 -9.72
CA ARG A 713 1.50 -49.34 -10.17
C ARG A 713 1.57 -49.71 -11.66
N MET A 714 2.71 -49.54 -12.32
CA MET A 714 2.90 -49.83 -13.75
C MET A 714 2.46 -51.25 -14.13
N LYS A 715 2.80 -52.28 -13.33
CA LYS A 715 2.35 -53.66 -13.56
C LYS A 715 0.82 -53.79 -13.47
N GLU A 716 0.20 -53.17 -12.46
CA GLU A 716 -1.26 -53.19 -12.29
C GLU A 716 -1.97 -52.52 -13.48
N ILE A 717 -1.46 -51.38 -13.92
CA ILE A 717 -2.00 -50.62 -15.06
C ILE A 717 -1.81 -51.41 -16.37
N GLY A 718 -0.66 -52.04 -16.57
CA GLY A 718 -0.37 -52.89 -17.73
C GLY A 718 -1.28 -54.11 -17.81
N ILE A 719 -1.53 -54.79 -16.68
CA ILE A 719 -2.48 -55.92 -16.60
C ILE A 719 -3.90 -55.45 -16.91
N ARG A 720 -4.36 -54.34 -16.32
CA ARG A 720 -5.70 -53.79 -16.58
C ARG A 720 -5.88 -53.40 -18.05
N LYS A 721 -4.87 -52.78 -18.67
CA LYS A 721 -4.85 -52.46 -20.11
C LYS A 721 -4.94 -53.72 -20.97
N ALA A 722 -4.23 -54.79 -20.62
CA ALA A 722 -4.33 -56.08 -21.30
C ALA A 722 -5.71 -56.75 -21.13
N LEU A 723 -6.38 -56.49 -20.00
CA LEU A 723 -7.74 -56.95 -19.70
C LEU A 723 -8.85 -56.04 -20.30
N GLY A 724 -8.49 -55.02 -21.08
CA GLY A 724 -9.45 -54.17 -21.79
C GLY A 724 -9.93 -52.93 -21.03
N SER A 725 -9.27 -52.51 -19.94
CA SER A 725 -9.65 -51.29 -19.23
C SER A 725 -9.48 -50.05 -20.11
N GLU A 726 -10.45 -49.14 -20.08
CA GLU A 726 -10.37 -47.87 -20.79
C GLU A 726 -9.45 -46.87 -20.05
N MET A 727 -8.92 -45.88 -20.77
CA MET A 727 -8.10 -44.81 -20.20
C MET A 727 -8.78 -44.08 -19.03
N VAL A 728 -10.12 -44.02 -19.06
CA VAL A 728 -10.95 -43.42 -18.01
C VAL A 728 -10.82 -44.18 -16.68
N ASP A 729 -10.66 -45.49 -16.69
CA ASP A 729 -10.55 -46.30 -15.47
C ASP A 729 -9.22 -46.09 -14.74
N VAL A 730 -8.14 -45.95 -15.51
CA VAL A 730 -6.81 -45.56 -14.99
C VAL A 730 -6.86 -44.14 -14.43
N SER A 731 -7.53 -43.22 -15.13
CA SER A 731 -7.70 -41.84 -14.66
C SER A 731 -8.51 -41.76 -13.37
N LYS A 732 -9.62 -42.49 -13.26
CA LYS A 732 -10.45 -42.56 -12.04
C LYS A 732 -9.68 -43.05 -10.82
N LEU A 733 -8.82 -44.05 -11.00
CA LEU A 733 -7.97 -44.59 -9.93
C LEU A 733 -7.04 -43.50 -9.35
N LEU A 734 -6.38 -42.74 -10.24
CA LEU A 734 -5.45 -41.67 -9.86
C LEU A 734 -6.18 -40.46 -9.25
N VAL A 735 -7.32 -40.06 -9.83
CA VAL A 735 -8.15 -38.96 -9.33
C VAL A 735 -8.63 -39.24 -7.90
N LYS A 736 -9.13 -40.46 -7.62
CA LYS A 736 -9.66 -40.81 -6.30
C LYS A 736 -8.64 -40.60 -5.16
N GLU A 737 -7.36 -40.83 -5.43
CA GLU A 737 -6.30 -40.70 -4.42
C GLU A 737 -6.01 -39.23 -4.04
N VAL A 738 -6.10 -38.32 -5.01
CA VAL A 738 -5.87 -36.88 -4.81
C VAL A 738 -7.15 -36.16 -4.36
N SER A 739 -8.31 -36.50 -4.91
CA SER A 739 -9.58 -35.83 -4.63
C SER A 739 -9.95 -35.83 -3.16
N MET A 740 -9.67 -36.91 -2.42
CA MET A 740 -9.96 -36.97 -0.97
C MET A 740 -9.17 -35.92 -0.18
N GLN A 741 -7.90 -35.67 -0.55
CA GLN A 741 -7.07 -34.66 0.11
C GLN A 741 -7.56 -33.24 -0.21
N VAL A 742 -7.97 -33.01 -1.46
CA VAL A 742 -8.52 -31.72 -1.90
C VAL A 742 -9.86 -31.45 -1.24
N ILE A 743 -10.76 -32.44 -1.15
CA ILE A 743 -12.05 -32.29 -0.47
C ILE A 743 -11.83 -31.94 1.01
N LEU A 744 -10.96 -32.66 1.71
CA LEU A 744 -10.63 -32.36 3.10
C LEU A 744 -10.04 -30.96 3.25
N ALA A 745 -9.17 -30.56 2.34
CA ALA A 745 -8.60 -29.21 2.32
C ALA A 745 -9.66 -28.14 2.13
N VAL A 746 -10.59 -28.32 1.19
CA VAL A 746 -11.70 -27.37 0.93
C VAL A 746 -12.61 -27.24 2.14
N LEU A 747 -12.94 -28.35 2.82
CA LEU A 747 -13.77 -28.34 4.02
C LEU A 747 -13.17 -27.52 5.17
N ILE A 748 -11.84 -27.48 5.27
CA ILE A 748 -11.12 -26.68 6.28
C ILE A 748 -10.89 -25.25 5.78
N ALA A 749 -10.53 -25.09 4.51
CA ALA A 749 -10.15 -23.83 3.91
C ALA A 749 -11.32 -22.86 3.77
N ILE A 750 -12.52 -23.33 3.42
CA ILE A 750 -13.68 -22.44 3.23
C ILE A 750 -14.06 -21.73 4.53
N PRO A 751 -14.26 -22.42 5.68
CA PRO A 751 -14.53 -21.75 6.96
C PRO A 751 -13.41 -20.80 7.37
N MET A 752 -12.15 -21.21 7.18
CA MET A 752 -10.98 -20.38 7.49
C MET A 752 -10.93 -19.11 6.64
N ALA A 753 -11.16 -19.23 5.33
CA ALA A 753 -11.23 -18.13 4.39
C ALA A 753 -12.41 -17.21 4.72
N TRP A 754 -13.60 -17.77 4.95
CA TRP A 754 -14.79 -16.99 5.31
C TRP A 754 -14.55 -16.15 6.55
N TYR A 755 -14.07 -16.77 7.64
CA TYR A 755 -13.82 -16.06 8.89
C TYR A 755 -12.73 -14.98 8.73
N GLY A 756 -11.62 -15.33 8.07
CA GLY A 756 -10.52 -14.39 7.81
C GLY A 756 -10.96 -13.19 6.97
N TYR A 757 -11.73 -13.41 5.90
CA TYR A 757 -12.18 -12.33 5.03
C TYR A 757 -13.29 -11.50 5.65
N GLN A 758 -14.23 -12.10 6.38
CA GLN A 758 -15.33 -11.36 7.00
C GLN A 758 -14.84 -10.44 8.12
N TYR A 759 -14.15 -11.00 9.11
CA TYR A 759 -13.84 -10.31 10.37
C TYR A 759 -12.50 -9.59 10.35
N TRP A 760 -11.60 -9.94 9.43
CA TRP A 760 -10.23 -9.40 9.45
C TRP A 760 -9.91 -8.52 8.26
N PHE A 761 -10.44 -8.85 7.08
CA PHE A 761 -10.25 -8.07 5.85
C PHE A 761 -11.39 -7.07 5.60
N LEU A 762 -12.64 -7.51 5.59
CA LEU A 762 -13.77 -6.63 5.25
C LEU A 762 -14.16 -5.67 6.38
N GLU A 763 -13.84 -5.97 7.64
CA GLU A 763 -14.05 -5.04 8.76
C GLU A 763 -13.15 -3.81 8.72
N SER A 764 -12.04 -3.83 7.97
CA SER A 764 -11.24 -2.60 7.78
C SER A 764 -11.84 -1.63 6.76
N TYR A 765 -12.96 -1.98 6.12
CA TYR A 765 -13.63 -1.14 5.13
C TYR A 765 -15.00 -0.72 5.63
N ILE A 766 -15.29 0.58 5.53
CA ILE A 766 -16.62 1.15 5.80
C ILE A 766 -17.62 0.63 4.75
N TYR A 767 -17.25 0.77 3.48
CA TYR A 767 -17.99 0.20 2.35
C TYR A 767 -17.41 -1.16 1.97
N ARG A 768 -18.17 -2.22 2.25
CA ARG A 768 -17.74 -3.61 2.06
C ARG A 768 -18.74 -4.42 1.26
N ILE A 769 -18.23 -5.33 0.44
CA ILE A 769 -19.06 -6.33 -0.23
C ILE A 769 -19.62 -7.33 0.78
N ASN A 770 -20.81 -7.86 0.51
CA ASN A 770 -21.31 -9.04 1.20
C ASN A 770 -20.66 -10.30 0.62
N LEU A 771 -20.15 -11.17 1.50
CA LEU A 771 -19.59 -12.45 1.09
C LEU A 771 -20.68 -13.36 0.54
N ASN A 772 -20.57 -13.68 -0.74
CA ASN A 772 -21.49 -14.58 -1.42
C ASN A 772 -20.83 -15.95 -1.64
N PHE A 773 -21.62 -17.03 -1.54
CA PHE A 773 -21.13 -18.40 -1.66
C PHE A 773 -20.32 -18.67 -2.96
N TRP A 774 -20.73 -18.06 -4.07
CA TRP A 774 -20.07 -18.25 -5.36
C TRP A 774 -18.61 -17.76 -5.38
N MET A 775 -18.25 -16.80 -4.50
CA MET A 775 -16.87 -16.31 -4.34
C MET A 775 -15.93 -17.39 -3.81
N PHE A 776 -16.47 -18.41 -3.13
CA PHE A 776 -15.74 -19.57 -2.63
C PHE A 776 -15.89 -20.78 -3.55
N ALA A 777 -17.09 -20.97 -4.12
CA ALA A 777 -17.36 -22.09 -5.00
C ALA A 777 -16.59 -22.01 -6.34
N LEU A 778 -16.56 -20.83 -6.98
CA LEU A 778 -15.93 -20.66 -8.29
C LEU A 778 -14.41 -20.99 -8.25
N PRO A 779 -13.60 -20.45 -7.31
CA PRO A 779 -12.19 -20.79 -7.26
C PRO A 779 -11.92 -22.26 -6.95
N VAL A 780 -12.75 -22.88 -6.11
CA VAL A 780 -12.68 -24.33 -5.82
C VAL A 780 -12.99 -25.16 -7.07
N ILE A 781 -14.03 -24.82 -7.82
CA ILE A 781 -14.39 -25.50 -9.08
C ILE A 781 -13.25 -25.38 -10.09
N LEU A 782 -12.68 -24.19 -10.26
CA LEU A 782 -11.53 -23.96 -11.15
C LEU A 782 -10.31 -24.78 -10.73
N LEU A 783 -10.04 -24.88 -9.42
CA LEU A 783 -8.96 -25.72 -8.89
C LEU A 783 -9.21 -27.20 -9.19
N PHE A 784 -10.41 -27.72 -8.96
CA PHE A 784 -10.76 -29.11 -9.28
C PHE A 784 -10.65 -29.40 -10.79
N ALA A 785 -11.12 -28.49 -11.63
CA ALA A 785 -11.02 -28.61 -13.08
C ALA A 785 -9.55 -28.66 -13.54
N LEU A 786 -8.71 -27.77 -13.00
CA LEU A 786 -7.28 -27.75 -13.28
C LEU A 786 -6.59 -29.04 -12.84
N ILE A 787 -6.84 -29.50 -11.61
CA ILE A 787 -6.27 -30.76 -11.11
C ILE A 787 -6.72 -31.91 -12.02
N PHE A 788 -8.01 -32.05 -12.27
CA PHE A 788 -8.55 -33.12 -13.12
C PHE A 788 -7.91 -33.13 -14.51
N LEU A 789 -7.79 -31.96 -15.15
CA LEU A 789 -7.14 -31.80 -16.44
C LEU A 789 -5.69 -32.30 -16.39
N VAL A 790 -4.92 -31.90 -15.38
CA VAL A 790 -3.53 -32.32 -15.21
C VAL A 790 -3.43 -33.83 -15.00
N ILE A 791 -4.26 -34.42 -14.14
CA ILE A 791 -4.28 -35.88 -13.92
C ILE A 791 -4.62 -36.61 -15.21
N HIS A 792 -5.63 -36.14 -15.95
CA HIS A 792 -6.07 -36.75 -17.19
C HIS A 792 -4.97 -36.73 -18.25
N LEU A 793 -4.26 -35.60 -18.41
CA LEU A 793 -3.13 -35.49 -19.34
C LEU A 793 -1.98 -36.43 -18.98
N ILE A 794 -1.65 -36.57 -17.70
CA ILE A 794 -0.60 -37.49 -17.24
C ILE A 794 -1.03 -38.95 -17.46
N ALA A 795 -2.28 -39.29 -17.12
CA ALA A 795 -2.83 -40.61 -17.33
C ALA A 795 -2.87 -40.98 -18.83
N ALA A 796 -3.18 -40.03 -19.71
CA ALA A 796 -3.16 -40.21 -21.16
C ALA A 796 -1.77 -40.61 -21.66
N ASN A 797 -0.75 -39.88 -21.21
CA ASN A 797 0.63 -40.14 -21.58
C ASN A 797 1.11 -41.50 -21.06
N ALA A 798 0.74 -41.87 -19.83
CA ALA A 798 1.06 -43.18 -19.26
C ALA A 798 0.35 -44.33 -20.00
N PHE A 799 -0.93 -44.14 -20.37
CA PHE A 799 -1.69 -45.15 -21.10
C PHE A 799 -1.16 -45.37 -22.52
N ARG A 800 -0.57 -44.34 -23.15
CA ARG A 800 0.06 -44.43 -24.49
C ARG A 800 1.41 -45.17 -24.51
N MET A 801 2.02 -45.47 -23.36
CA MET A 801 3.27 -46.24 -23.32
C MET A 801 3.06 -47.68 -23.83
N ASN A 802 4.07 -48.20 -24.56
CA ASN A 802 4.03 -49.52 -25.17
C ASN A 802 4.08 -50.63 -24.11
N LEU A 803 3.20 -51.62 -24.23
CA LEU A 803 3.08 -52.74 -23.28
C LEU A 803 4.37 -53.58 -23.21
N SER A 804 5.10 -53.68 -24.32
CA SER A 804 6.37 -54.40 -24.45
C SER A 804 7.51 -53.75 -23.65
N GLU A 805 7.55 -52.42 -23.54
CA GLU A 805 8.56 -51.69 -22.74
C GLU A 805 8.29 -51.78 -21.22
N VAL A 806 7.01 -51.96 -20.84
CA VAL A 806 6.57 -52.06 -19.44
C VAL A 806 6.83 -53.45 -18.86
N LEU A 807 6.75 -54.50 -19.68
CA LEU A 807 6.92 -55.90 -19.26
C LEU A 807 8.37 -56.41 -19.37
N GLN A 808 9.25 -55.74 -20.14
CA GLN A 808 10.66 -56.13 -20.30
C GLN A 808 11.64 -55.48 -19.31
N ASN A 809 11.21 -54.51 -18.50
CA ASN A 809 12.08 -53.72 -17.61
C ASN A 809 12.37 -54.38 -16.23
N GLU A 810 12.47 -55.71 -16.18
CA GLU A 810 13.00 -56.46 -15.03
C GLU A 810 14.16 -57.37 -15.42
#